data_AF-A0A7C4UDN9-F1
#
_entry.id   AF-A0A7C4UDN9-F1
#
_cell.length_a   1.000
_cell.length_b   1.000
_cell.length_c   1.000
_cell.angle_alpha   90.00
_cell.angle_beta   90.00
_cell.angle_gamma   90.00
#
_symmetry.space_group_name_H-M   'P 1'
#
loop_
_entity.id
_entity.type
_entity.pdbx_description
1 polymer ?
#
loop_
_entity_poly.entity_id
_entity_poly.type
_entity_poly.pdbx_seq_one_letter_code
_entity_poly.pdbx_strand_id
1 'polypeptide(L)'
;MRQVLCTAWILLLVAALLRAQQPSLPVNAKEMAALRTDAWAEAALRHPDGPGYEFFKDLLPPLRYVNTAFRHYPIVLCAPGKPVKARWISNGSGVNLRAAKPPMWREVGTPTSFHVGKEVESFGSNSERLDGPKYLDGYLPVVQVACSLGEATYEQEAFAPTSSPLADHGAILVRFTVRKAPGVVAAQIEAKASLKSTDNSLQDAQGRTLVQFGSGWTWDAEKKQLSVSLKADTSADLLILTRPMQALAPSAVDYTKERQTCVETWKALLARGSAFEIPEPIVQNAWRALVVGNHLIAVGDRMNYSAGNAYDHLYEGECGDAVRSLMLFGHTRDARAMVGPLLDFDRKATRFHVAGHKLQLLAHYYWVTRDAEYIREKRAVWEPVVAFIRNSRKTENGLLPKDNYAGDINQQIYSLNSNANCWRGLRDMAAVLEDMGERDVAGGLRKEVEGFRKVILNAVAKSERNDVKPPFIPLSLFGNEEPHDPLTATRTGSYYDLMIPYVLGSDLFAGHERESWIIDYLREHGGLAMGMIRSMPHQGEFKDEPGVNVLYGLRYNLTLLRRGDRDHALVGFYGHLAQAMTRDTFIGGEGSRFFHGDRHGRSFYLPPNSASNATFLTTLRYLLIQDWDLDFDGRPDTLRLLDAIPPRWLADGKAISVQRAPSAFGEISVRVESRLSRDREVVVTLKPPSRSAKKLQVRLPDPPGYRIIKVTRGDMLQPRDEEGRVEIRDCTAETVIRFSVERKQ
;
A
#
# COMPACT_ATOMS: atom_id res chain seq x y z
N MET A 1 -22.36 -2.51 47.10
CA MET A 1 -21.15 -1.67 46.87
C MET A 1 -19.82 -2.44 46.99
N ARG A 2 -19.59 -3.27 48.03
CA ARG A 2 -18.31 -4.00 48.19
C ARG A 2 -18.00 -5.05 47.09
N GLN A 3 -19.00 -5.74 46.53
CA GLN A 3 -18.77 -6.72 45.45
C GLN A 3 -18.36 -6.05 44.12
N VAL A 4 -18.94 -4.90 43.77
CA VAL A 4 -18.63 -4.17 42.52
C VAL A 4 -17.21 -3.62 42.54
N LEU A 5 -16.75 -3.11 43.70
CA LEU A 5 -15.37 -2.68 43.91
C LEU A 5 -14.37 -3.85 43.79
N CYS A 6 -14.72 -5.04 44.28
CA CYS A 6 -13.83 -6.21 44.19
C CYS A 6 -13.63 -6.68 42.75
N THR A 7 -14.68 -6.69 41.92
CA THR A 7 -14.59 -7.00 40.48
C THR A 7 -13.80 -5.96 39.69
N ALA A 8 -13.93 -4.67 40.02
CA ALA A 8 -13.18 -3.61 39.36
C ALA A 8 -11.67 -3.70 39.68
N TRP A 9 -11.32 -4.06 40.92
CA TRP A 9 -9.93 -4.27 41.32
C TRP A 9 -9.31 -5.53 40.70
N ILE A 10 -10.08 -6.62 40.56
CA ILE A 10 -9.63 -7.84 39.87
C ILE A 10 -9.42 -7.56 38.38
N LEU A 11 -10.31 -6.80 37.72
CA LEU A 11 -10.13 -6.40 36.32
C LEU A 11 -8.92 -5.47 36.11
N LEU A 12 -8.66 -4.55 37.05
CA LEU A 12 -7.46 -3.71 37.03
C LEU A 12 -6.17 -4.49 37.30
N LEU A 13 -6.19 -5.47 38.21
CA LEU A 13 -5.07 -6.36 38.47
C LEU A 13 -4.82 -7.31 37.30
N VAL A 14 -5.86 -7.84 36.65
CA VAL A 14 -5.73 -8.68 35.45
C VAL A 14 -5.24 -7.84 34.26
N ALA A 15 -5.69 -6.60 34.09
CA ALA A 15 -5.16 -5.69 33.07
C ALA A 15 -3.70 -5.25 33.37
N ALA A 16 -3.33 -5.10 34.63
CA ALA A 16 -1.96 -4.79 35.05
C ALA A 16 -1.02 -6.01 34.93
N LEU A 17 -1.51 -7.22 35.23
CA LEU A 17 -0.79 -8.49 35.04
C LEU A 17 -0.67 -8.87 33.55
N LEU A 18 -1.66 -8.57 32.72
CA LEU A 18 -1.58 -8.70 31.26
C LEU A 18 -0.67 -7.66 30.63
N ARG A 19 -0.53 -6.46 31.23
CA ARG A 19 0.52 -5.49 30.86
C ARG A 19 1.92 -5.91 31.31
N ALA A 20 2.04 -6.78 32.31
CA ALA A 20 3.31 -7.19 32.93
C ALA A 20 4.00 -8.38 32.24
N GLN A 21 3.50 -8.86 31.09
CA GLN A 21 4.18 -9.89 30.29
C GLN A 21 4.19 -9.56 28.79
N GLN A 22 4.46 -8.31 28.42
CA GLN A 22 5.13 -8.13 27.13
C GLN A 22 6.56 -8.67 27.30
N PRO A 23 7.00 -9.66 26.52
CA PRO A 23 8.40 -10.02 26.51
C PRO A 23 9.21 -8.75 26.26
N SER A 24 10.22 -8.48 27.10
CA SER A 24 11.15 -7.38 26.83
C SER A 24 11.63 -7.51 25.39
N LEU A 25 11.46 -6.47 24.59
CA LEU A 25 11.95 -6.46 23.21
C LEU A 25 13.42 -6.89 23.22
N PRO A 26 13.83 -7.78 22.31
CA PRO A 26 15.17 -8.35 22.37
C PRO A 26 16.25 -7.28 22.24
N VAL A 27 15.95 -6.20 21.52
CA VAL A 27 16.84 -5.07 21.24
C VAL A 27 16.06 -3.77 21.03
N ASN A 28 16.70 -2.64 21.33
CA ASN A 28 16.18 -1.32 20.98
C ASN A 28 16.36 -1.04 19.48
N ALA A 29 15.80 0.08 19.01
CA ALA A 29 15.80 0.39 17.58
C ALA A 29 17.20 0.61 16.98
N LYS A 30 18.12 1.26 17.70
CA LYS A 30 19.51 1.46 17.24
C LYS A 30 20.26 0.14 17.14
N GLU A 31 20.09 -0.73 18.13
CA GLU A 31 20.63 -2.08 18.11
C GLU A 31 20.07 -2.88 16.93
N MET A 32 18.75 -2.89 16.72
CA MET A 32 18.13 -3.56 15.56
C MET A 32 18.73 -3.07 14.23
N ALA A 33 18.88 -1.76 14.06
CA ALA A 33 19.46 -1.20 12.84
C ALA A 33 20.91 -1.62 12.58
N ALA A 34 21.68 -1.95 13.63
CA ALA A 34 23.05 -2.43 13.52
C ALA A 34 23.16 -3.95 13.28
N LEU A 35 22.10 -4.71 13.56
CA LEU A 35 22.08 -6.15 13.35
C LEU A 35 21.98 -6.52 11.86
N ARG A 36 22.51 -7.71 11.56
CA ARG A 36 22.36 -8.36 10.25
C ARG A 36 21.07 -9.17 10.14
N THR A 37 20.43 -9.50 11.26
CA THR A 37 19.18 -10.24 11.30
C THR A 37 18.05 -9.39 11.84
N ASP A 38 16.83 -9.68 11.40
CA ASP A 38 15.62 -8.98 11.81
C ASP A 38 15.12 -9.47 13.18
N ALA A 39 15.79 -9.00 14.25
CA ALA A 39 15.48 -9.43 15.62
C ALA A 39 14.04 -9.13 16.03
N TRP A 40 13.39 -8.12 15.45
CA TRP A 40 11.99 -7.79 15.72
C TRP A 40 11.02 -8.74 15.01
N ALA A 41 11.31 -9.13 13.77
CA ALA A 41 10.54 -10.19 13.11
C ALA A 41 10.59 -11.49 13.91
N GLU A 42 11.79 -11.91 14.31
CA GLU A 42 12.02 -13.12 15.09
C GLU A 42 11.28 -13.10 16.44
N ALA A 43 11.25 -11.95 17.11
CA ALA A 43 10.46 -11.79 18.32
C ALA A 43 8.95 -11.83 18.07
N ALA A 44 8.46 -11.27 16.96
CA ALA A 44 7.05 -11.32 16.58
C ALA A 44 6.59 -12.76 16.28
N LEU A 45 7.44 -13.55 15.62
CA LEU A 45 7.19 -14.97 15.32
C LEU A 45 7.11 -15.82 16.59
N ARG A 46 7.94 -15.54 17.59
CA ARG A 46 7.91 -16.22 18.90
C ARG A 46 6.81 -15.70 19.84
N HIS A 47 6.16 -14.59 19.51
CA HIS A 47 5.09 -14.05 20.33
C HIS A 47 3.92 -15.05 20.40
N PRO A 48 3.29 -15.30 21.56
CA PRO A 48 2.22 -16.29 21.69
C PRO A 48 1.03 -16.08 20.73
N ASP A 49 0.71 -14.82 20.43
CA ASP A 49 -0.35 -14.45 19.47
C ASP A 49 0.13 -14.39 18.01
N GLY A 50 1.40 -14.73 17.77
CA GLY A 50 2.12 -14.52 16.52
C GLY A 50 2.24 -13.04 16.11
N PRO A 51 2.68 -12.77 14.88
CA PRO A 51 2.78 -11.41 14.34
C PRO A 51 1.43 -10.69 14.36
N GLY A 52 1.45 -9.40 14.68
CA GLY A 52 0.24 -8.58 14.75
C GLY A 52 0.53 -7.09 14.88
N TYR A 53 -0.45 -6.25 14.54
CA TYR A 53 -0.30 -4.79 14.61
C TYR A 53 0.14 -4.31 15.99
N GLU A 54 -0.49 -4.82 17.05
CA GLU A 54 -0.20 -4.46 18.44
C GLU A 54 1.25 -4.75 18.87
N PHE A 55 1.89 -5.75 18.26
CA PHE A 55 3.30 -6.04 18.53
C PHE A 55 4.21 -4.96 17.91
N PHE A 56 3.96 -4.59 16.66
CA PHE A 56 4.84 -3.70 15.92
C PHE A 56 4.60 -2.21 16.17
N LYS A 57 3.37 -1.79 16.51
CA LYS A 57 2.95 -0.35 16.52
C LYS A 57 3.74 0.56 17.47
N ASP A 58 4.32 -0.02 18.53
CA ASP A 58 5.03 0.70 19.58
C ASP A 58 6.56 0.53 19.50
N LEU A 59 7.08 -0.18 18.49
CA LEU A 59 8.54 -0.34 18.28
C LEU A 59 9.24 0.97 17.92
N LEU A 60 8.55 1.85 17.18
CA LEU A 60 9.06 3.15 16.73
C LEU A 60 7.95 4.21 16.87
N PRO A 61 8.30 5.50 17.03
CA PRO A 61 7.35 6.59 16.87
C PRO A 61 6.63 6.53 15.51
N PRO A 62 5.38 7.02 15.40
CA PRO A 62 4.62 6.95 14.16
C PRO A 62 5.23 7.79 13.04
N LEU A 63 4.89 7.45 11.80
CA LEU A 63 5.15 8.33 10.66
C LEU A 63 4.37 9.64 10.84
N ARG A 64 5.08 10.77 10.76
CA ARG A 64 4.50 12.11 10.98
C ARG A 64 5.10 13.18 10.08
N TYR A 65 6.38 13.06 9.74
CA TYR A 65 7.12 14.17 9.14
C TYR A 65 7.52 13.94 7.68
N VAL A 66 7.61 15.03 6.94
CA VAL A 66 8.17 15.14 5.59
C VAL A 66 9.15 16.31 5.58
N ASN A 67 10.03 16.33 4.59
CA ASN A 67 11.07 17.35 4.45
C ASN A 67 10.57 18.63 3.76
N THR A 68 9.62 19.34 4.36
CA THR A 68 9.03 20.58 3.83
C THR A 68 8.90 21.64 4.92
N ALA A 69 8.62 22.90 4.53
CA ALA A 69 8.37 23.97 5.49
C ALA A 69 7.18 23.69 6.42
N PHE A 70 6.14 22.99 5.94
CA PHE A 70 4.99 22.61 6.77
C PHE A 70 5.25 21.40 7.68
N ARG A 71 6.37 20.68 7.48
CA ARG A 71 6.91 19.55 8.29
C ARG A 71 6.01 18.31 8.41
N HIS A 72 4.73 18.46 8.71
CA HIS A 72 3.74 17.39 8.86
C HIS A 72 3.32 16.80 7.51
N TYR A 73 3.09 15.50 7.43
CA TYR A 73 2.74 14.88 6.14
C TYR A 73 1.46 15.48 5.53
N PRO A 74 1.40 15.66 4.21
CA PRO A 74 0.20 16.11 3.53
C PRO A 74 -0.78 14.95 3.30
N ILE A 75 -2.07 15.24 3.45
CA ILE A 75 -3.18 14.41 2.98
C ILE A 75 -3.69 15.01 1.68
N VAL A 76 -3.64 14.24 0.61
CA VAL A 76 -4.14 14.64 -0.71
C VAL A 76 -5.65 14.43 -0.73
N LEU A 77 -6.39 15.49 -1.07
CA LEU A 77 -7.85 15.47 -1.10
C LEU A 77 -8.35 16.00 -2.46
N CYS A 78 -9.20 15.22 -3.12
CA CYS A 78 -9.88 15.56 -4.37
C CYS A 78 -11.07 14.62 -4.60
N ALA A 79 -11.87 14.86 -5.63
CA ALA A 79 -12.79 13.84 -6.14
C ALA A 79 -12.00 12.73 -6.88
N PRO A 80 -12.53 11.50 -6.98
CA PRO A 80 -11.82 10.37 -7.58
C PRO A 80 -11.23 10.69 -8.97
N GLY A 81 -9.92 10.44 -9.14
CA GLY A 81 -9.23 10.60 -10.42
C GLY A 81 -9.08 12.05 -10.92
N LYS A 82 -9.45 13.08 -10.14
CA LYS A 82 -9.34 14.48 -10.61
C LYS A 82 -7.89 14.96 -10.66
N PRO A 83 -7.53 15.78 -11.68
CA PRO A 83 -6.18 16.31 -11.85
C PRO A 83 -5.85 17.45 -10.87
N VAL A 84 -6.84 18.26 -10.49
CA VAL A 84 -6.64 19.34 -9.52
C VAL A 84 -6.87 18.79 -8.13
N LYS A 85 -5.78 18.71 -7.34
CA LYS A 85 -5.77 18.11 -6.01
C LYS A 85 -5.37 19.14 -4.98
N ALA A 86 -6.03 19.15 -3.83
CA ALA A 86 -5.62 19.97 -2.72
C ALA A 86 -4.70 19.21 -1.77
N ARG A 87 -3.89 19.97 -1.04
CA ARG A 87 -3.04 19.47 0.04
C ARG A 87 -3.60 19.94 1.37
N TRP A 88 -4.00 19.03 2.26
CA TRP A 88 -4.33 19.36 3.65
C TRP A 88 -3.25 18.83 4.58
N ILE A 89 -2.78 19.62 5.55
CA ILE A 89 -1.64 19.23 6.39
C ILE A 89 -2.11 18.43 7.61
N SER A 90 -1.49 17.28 7.88
CA SER A 90 -1.99 16.27 8.83
C SER A 90 -2.27 16.75 10.25
N ASN A 91 -1.61 17.80 10.73
CA ASN A 91 -1.90 18.38 12.05
C ASN A 91 -3.05 19.41 12.05
N GLY A 92 -3.70 19.65 10.90
CA GLY A 92 -4.74 20.65 10.75
C GLY A 92 -4.25 22.09 10.55
N SER A 93 -2.95 22.30 10.37
CA SER A 93 -2.35 23.64 10.29
C SER A 93 -2.69 24.41 9.01
N GLY A 94 -3.20 23.76 7.96
CA GLY A 94 -3.56 24.50 6.75
C GLY A 94 -3.91 23.66 5.52
N VAL A 95 -4.34 24.39 4.49
CA VAL A 95 -4.59 23.89 3.13
C VAL A 95 -3.60 24.57 2.19
N ASN A 96 -3.04 23.78 1.26
CA ASN A 96 -2.16 24.24 0.19
C ASN A 96 -0.91 24.98 0.70
N LEU A 97 -0.44 24.62 1.91
CA LEU A 97 0.75 25.22 2.51
C LEU A 97 1.98 25.01 1.63
N ARG A 98 2.85 26.03 1.61
CA ARG A 98 4.07 26.02 0.80
C ARG A 98 5.00 24.92 1.25
N ALA A 99 5.49 24.14 0.30
CA ALA A 99 6.51 23.14 0.62
C ALA A 99 7.90 23.76 0.78
N ALA A 100 8.19 24.81 -0.02
CA ALA A 100 9.46 25.53 -0.07
C ALA A 100 10.68 24.64 -0.37
N LYS A 101 10.48 23.56 -1.14
CA LYS A 101 11.49 22.52 -1.43
C LYS A 101 11.48 22.10 -2.91
N PRO A 102 11.76 23.00 -3.86
CA PRO A 102 11.93 22.63 -5.26
C PRO A 102 13.23 21.82 -5.46
N PRO A 103 13.30 20.91 -6.45
CA PRO A 103 12.19 20.44 -7.30
C PRO A 103 11.34 19.34 -6.63
N MET A 104 11.68 18.92 -5.40
CA MET A 104 11.13 17.74 -4.74
C MET A 104 9.64 17.83 -4.43
N TRP A 105 9.15 19.02 -4.09
CA TRP A 105 7.74 19.25 -3.79
C TRP A 105 7.18 20.35 -4.69
N ARG A 106 5.97 20.11 -5.22
CA ARG A 106 5.26 21.09 -6.05
C ARG A 106 4.52 22.06 -5.15
N GLU A 107 4.46 23.33 -5.55
CA GLU A 107 3.53 24.28 -4.94
C GLU A 107 2.15 24.13 -5.58
N VAL A 108 1.10 24.14 -4.77
CA VAL A 108 -0.28 23.93 -5.19
C VAL A 108 -1.16 25.01 -4.61
N GLY A 109 -1.99 25.63 -5.43
CA GLY A 109 -2.96 26.66 -5.03
C GLY A 109 -2.39 27.84 -4.24
N THR A 110 -3.28 28.51 -3.50
CA THR A 110 -2.93 29.61 -2.59
C THR A 110 -2.85 29.08 -1.15
N PRO A 111 -1.71 29.23 -0.45
CA PRO A 111 -1.57 28.77 0.92
C PRO A 111 -2.57 29.45 1.86
N THR A 112 -3.22 28.64 2.68
CA THR A 112 -4.15 29.06 3.74
C THR A 112 -3.78 28.35 5.03
N SER A 113 -3.21 29.07 6.00
CA SER A 113 -2.83 28.51 7.31
C SER A 113 -3.85 28.85 8.39
N PHE A 114 -4.08 27.91 9.30
CA PHE A 114 -5.09 28.00 10.35
C PHE A 114 -4.46 28.22 11.71
N HIS A 115 -5.11 29.05 12.51
CA HIS A 115 -4.66 29.45 13.83
C HIS A 115 -5.83 29.50 14.82
N VAL A 116 -5.56 29.29 16.10
CA VAL A 116 -6.56 29.21 17.17
C VAL A 116 -6.15 29.98 18.42
N GLY A 117 -7.15 30.41 19.18
CA GLY A 117 -6.96 31.13 20.45
C GLY A 117 -6.69 32.62 20.27
N LYS A 118 -6.59 33.33 21.40
CA LYS A 118 -6.43 34.80 21.43
C LYS A 118 -5.08 35.26 20.89
N GLU A 119 -4.05 34.45 21.08
CA GLU A 119 -2.69 34.71 20.57
C GLU A 119 -2.49 34.19 19.14
N VAL A 120 -3.53 33.57 18.54
CA VAL A 120 -3.50 33.09 17.15
C VAL A 120 -2.37 32.06 16.95
N GLU A 121 -2.30 31.07 17.83
CA GLU A 121 -1.35 29.96 17.75
C GLU A 121 -1.67 29.07 16.53
N SER A 122 -0.67 28.60 15.79
CA SER A 122 -0.91 27.71 14.64
C SER A 122 -1.64 26.44 15.08
N PHE A 123 -2.71 26.08 14.35
CA PHE A 123 -3.50 24.90 14.68
C PHE A 123 -2.62 23.64 14.66
N GLY A 124 -2.63 22.90 15.77
CA GLY A 124 -1.90 21.63 15.88
C GLY A 124 -0.38 21.76 15.90
N SER A 125 0.15 22.94 16.23
CA SER A 125 1.57 23.19 16.54
C SER A 125 2.10 22.27 17.63
N ASN A 126 1.33 22.06 18.71
CA ASN A 126 1.70 21.23 19.84
C ASN A 126 1.14 19.82 19.71
N SER A 127 2.04 18.89 19.36
CA SER A 127 1.73 17.47 19.18
C SER A 127 1.16 16.77 20.42
N GLU A 128 1.41 17.27 21.64
CA GLU A 128 0.89 16.67 22.88
C GLU A 128 -0.58 17.00 23.13
N ARG A 129 -1.09 18.04 22.45
CA ARG A 129 -2.47 18.51 22.58
C ARG A 129 -3.32 18.15 21.37
N LEU A 130 -2.76 17.40 20.43
CA LEU A 130 -3.36 17.04 19.15
C LEU A 130 -3.98 15.64 19.23
N ASP A 131 -5.25 15.51 18.84
CA ASP A 131 -5.92 14.25 18.58
C ASP A 131 -6.17 14.10 17.07
N GLY A 132 -5.60 13.06 16.46
CA GLY A 132 -5.69 12.78 15.03
C GLY A 132 -4.39 13.07 14.24
N PRO A 133 -4.48 13.12 12.90
CA PRO A 133 -5.71 13.09 12.11
C PRO A 133 -6.34 11.69 12.03
N LYS A 134 -7.65 11.62 11.85
CA LYS A 134 -8.42 10.38 11.67
C LYS A 134 -9.32 10.49 10.45
N TYR A 135 -9.46 9.40 9.68
CA TYR A 135 -10.50 9.32 8.66
C TYR A 135 -11.87 8.98 9.25
N LEU A 136 -12.93 9.57 8.70
CA LEU A 136 -14.31 9.20 9.03
C LEU A 136 -14.53 7.71 8.76
N ASP A 137 -15.20 7.03 9.69
CA ASP A 137 -15.36 5.57 9.73
C ASP A 137 -14.02 4.79 9.67
N GLY A 138 -12.88 5.46 9.83
CA GLY A 138 -11.52 4.93 9.73
C GLY A 138 -10.95 4.83 8.31
N TYR A 139 -11.69 5.17 7.25
CA TYR A 139 -11.20 4.98 5.86
C TYR A 139 -11.72 5.97 4.83
N LEU A 140 -12.76 6.76 5.14
CA LEU A 140 -13.29 7.76 4.22
C LEU A 140 -12.42 9.01 4.29
N PRO A 141 -12.10 9.67 3.16
CA PRO A 141 -11.20 10.82 3.10
C PRO A 141 -11.92 12.12 3.54
N VAL A 142 -12.63 12.02 4.66
CA VAL A 142 -13.16 13.11 5.48
C VAL A 142 -12.33 13.09 6.75
N VAL A 143 -11.44 14.07 6.88
CA VAL A 143 -10.38 14.07 7.89
C VAL A 143 -10.83 14.83 9.11
N GLN A 144 -10.67 14.24 10.29
CA GLN A 144 -10.99 14.82 11.58
C GLN A 144 -9.72 15.01 12.39
N VAL A 145 -9.55 16.18 12.98
CA VAL A 145 -8.45 16.50 13.91
C VAL A 145 -8.95 17.45 14.98
N ALA A 146 -8.44 17.33 16.19
CA ALA A 146 -8.75 18.27 17.27
C ALA A 146 -7.48 18.69 18.00
N CYS A 147 -7.43 19.94 18.47
CA CYS A 147 -6.40 20.39 19.39
C CYS A 147 -7.01 21.07 20.62
N SER A 148 -6.39 20.90 21.78
CA SER A 148 -6.80 21.61 23.00
C SER A 148 -5.90 22.80 23.28
N LEU A 149 -6.49 23.95 23.62
CA LEU A 149 -5.78 25.17 23.98
C LEU A 149 -6.55 25.93 25.07
N GLY A 150 -5.94 26.05 26.26
CA GLY A 150 -6.64 26.52 27.44
C GLY A 150 -7.80 25.58 27.80
N GLU A 151 -8.98 26.16 28.06
CA GLU A 151 -10.21 25.40 28.35
C GLU A 151 -10.96 24.95 27.08
N ALA A 152 -10.59 25.50 25.91
CA ALA A 152 -11.25 25.21 24.64
C ALA A 152 -10.62 24.00 23.93
N THR A 153 -11.46 23.21 23.27
CA THR A 153 -11.02 22.20 22.30
C THR A 153 -11.50 22.63 20.91
N TYR A 154 -10.59 22.76 19.96
CA TYR A 154 -10.86 23.16 18.58
C TYR A 154 -10.86 21.90 17.72
N GLU A 155 -12.02 21.54 17.19
CA GLU A 155 -12.22 20.44 16.26
C GLU A 155 -12.22 20.97 14.82
N GLN A 156 -11.63 20.21 13.91
CA GLN A 156 -11.61 20.49 12.48
C GLN A 156 -12.03 19.23 11.71
N GLU A 157 -12.98 19.37 10.79
CA GLU A 157 -13.31 18.35 9.80
C GLU A 157 -13.07 18.90 8.38
N ALA A 158 -12.30 18.19 7.55
CA ALA A 158 -11.93 18.63 6.20
C ALA A 158 -12.16 17.53 5.15
N PHE A 159 -12.75 17.90 4.01
CA PHE A 159 -12.96 16.98 2.88
C PHE A 159 -13.03 17.74 1.54
N ALA A 160 -12.86 17.00 0.44
CA ALA A 160 -13.06 17.54 -0.91
C ALA A 160 -14.51 17.32 -1.39
N PRO A 161 -15.24 18.37 -1.80
CA PRO A 161 -16.43 18.24 -2.62
C PRO A 161 -16.16 17.38 -3.86
N THR A 162 -17.15 16.56 -4.23
CA THR A 162 -17.01 15.56 -5.31
C THR A 162 -17.81 15.89 -6.55
N SER A 163 -18.69 16.89 -6.48
CA SER A 163 -19.50 17.38 -7.58
C SER A 163 -18.87 18.59 -8.28
N SER A 164 -19.07 18.69 -9.59
CA SER A 164 -18.76 19.89 -10.36
C SER A 164 -19.68 21.05 -9.97
N PRO A 165 -19.20 22.31 -9.99
CA PRO A 165 -17.86 22.70 -10.45
C PRO A 165 -16.76 22.61 -9.36
N LEU A 166 -17.11 22.43 -8.08
CA LEU A 166 -16.13 22.46 -6.97
C LEU A 166 -15.02 21.40 -7.12
N ALA A 167 -15.39 20.18 -7.52
CA ALA A 167 -14.44 19.09 -7.75
C ALA A 167 -13.40 19.41 -8.83
N ASP A 168 -13.77 20.18 -9.87
CA ASP A 168 -12.88 20.56 -10.97
C ASP A 168 -11.83 21.61 -10.57
N HIS A 169 -12.02 22.23 -9.41
CA HIS A 169 -11.15 23.26 -8.88
C HIS A 169 -10.36 22.82 -7.64
N GLY A 170 -10.42 21.53 -7.28
CA GLY A 170 -9.75 20.98 -6.11
C GLY A 170 -10.15 21.71 -4.84
N ALA A 171 -11.45 21.91 -4.66
CA ALA A 171 -12.00 22.59 -3.49
C ALA A 171 -11.81 21.73 -2.22
N ILE A 172 -11.66 22.40 -1.07
CA ILE A 172 -11.68 21.78 0.25
C ILE A 172 -12.66 22.55 1.14
N LEU A 173 -13.64 21.83 1.69
CA LEU A 173 -14.48 22.32 2.77
C LEU A 173 -13.82 21.99 4.09
N VAL A 174 -13.74 22.98 4.97
CA VAL A 174 -13.20 22.87 6.33
C VAL A 174 -14.23 23.44 7.29
N ARG A 175 -14.66 22.64 8.26
CA ARG A 175 -15.49 23.07 9.38
C ARG A 175 -14.66 23.11 10.64
N PHE A 176 -14.70 24.25 11.33
CA PHE A 176 -14.17 24.38 12.69
C PHE A 176 -15.33 24.32 13.68
N THR A 177 -15.14 23.61 14.79
CA THR A 177 -16.07 23.62 15.92
C THR A 177 -15.28 23.85 17.20
N VAL A 178 -15.72 24.79 18.03
CA VAL A 178 -15.09 25.00 19.35
C VAL A 178 -15.95 24.36 20.42
N ARG A 179 -15.35 23.51 21.25
CA ARG A 179 -15.99 22.81 22.36
C ARG A 179 -15.52 23.38 23.70
N LYS A 180 -16.33 23.15 24.74
CA LYS A 180 -16.07 23.45 26.16
C LYS A 180 -16.02 24.93 26.53
N ALA A 181 -15.33 25.76 25.76
CA ALA A 181 -15.24 27.20 25.99
C ALA A 181 -15.27 27.97 24.65
N PRO A 182 -15.62 29.27 24.63
CA PRO A 182 -15.51 30.09 23.43
C PRO A 182 -14.05 30.18 22.93
N GLY A 183 -13.88 30.38 21.63
CA GLY A 183 -12.57 30.42 21.00
C GLY A 183 -12.56 31.24 19.71
N VAL A 184 -11.36 31.66 19.29
CA VAL A 184 -11.14 32.37 18.02
C VAL A 184 -10.46 31.41 17.06
N VAL A 185 -10.92 31.41 15.80
CA VAL A 185 -10.26 30.73 14.68
C VAL A 185 -9.89 31.78 13.65
N ALA A 186 -8.67 31.70 13.13
CA ALA A 186 -8.20 32.56 12.06
C ALA A 186 -7.62 31.74 10.90
N ALA A 187 -7.86 32.21 9.67
CA ALA A 187 -7.32 31.68 8.43
C ALA A 187 -6.48 32.76 7.73
N GLN A 188 -5.18 32.54 7.65
CA GLN A 188 -4.21 33.44 7.04
C GLN A 188 -4.03 33.09 5.56
N ILE A 189 -4.27 34.04 4.66
CA ILE A 189 -4.26 33.80 3.22
C ILE A 189 -3.00 34.40 2.57
N GLU A 190 -2.09 33.55 2.10
CA GLU A 190 -0.82 34.00 1.49
C GLU A 190 -0.94 34.28 -0.01
N ALA A 191 -1.92 35.10 -0.39
CA ALA A 191 -2.06 35.57 -1.76
C ALA A 191 -0.97 36.59 -2.12
N LYS A 192 -0.33 36.40 -3.29
CA LYS A 192 0.67 37.34 -3.83
C LYS A 192 0.03 38.70 -4.14
N ALA A 193 -1.13 38.68 -4.79
CA ALA A 193 -1.91 39.88 -5.10
C ALA A 193 -2.82 40.29 -3.94
N SER A 194 -3.29 41.53 -3.97
CA SER A 194 -4.36 41.99 -3.07
C SER A 194 -5.65 41.21 -3.37
N LEU A 195 -6.38 40.87 -2.31
CA LEU A 195 -7.67 40.19 -2.41
C LEU A 195 -8.80 41.18 -2.21
N LYS A 196 -9.86 41.05 -3.01
CA LYS A 196 -11.10 41.78 -2.84
C LYS A 196 -12.06 40.92 -2.01
N SER A 197 -12.51 41.44 -0.87
CA SER A 197 -13.60 40.80 -0.13
C SER A 197 -14.94 41.21 -0.71
N THR A 198 -15.85 40.25 -0.77
CA THR A 198 -17.30 40.42 -0.94
C THR A 198 -17.99 39.90 0.31
N ASP A 199 -19.33 39.88 0.36
CA ASP A 199 -20.08 39.48 1.56
C ASP A 199 -19.73 38.09 2.09
N ASN A 200 -19.32 37.15 1.23
CA ASN A 200 -19.02 35.78 1.61
C ASN A 200 -17.81 35.15 0.89
N SER A 201 -17.03 35.94 0.14
CA SER A 201 -15.91 35.40 -0.63
C SER A 201 -14.72 36.35 -0.76
N LEU A 202 -13.52 35.77 -0.85
CA LEU A 202 -12.29 36.45 -1.22
C LEU A 202 -11.97 36.16 -2.68
N GLN A 203 -11.81 37.21 -3.47
CA GLN A 203 -11.55 37.15 -4.90
C GLN A 203 -10.18 37.72 -5.25
N ASP A 204 -9.55 37.18 -6.31
CA ASP A 204 -8.36 37.80 -6.90
C ASP A 204 -8.70 39.04 -7.73
N ALA A 205 -7.67 39.68 -8.28
CA ALA A 205 -7.79 40.84 -9.16
C ALA A 205 -8.60 40.57 -10.45
N GLN A 206 -8.82 39.30 -10.82
CA GLN A 206 -9.64 38.91 -11.97
C GLN A 206 -11.10 38.60 -11.56
N GLY A 207 -11.48 38.81 -10.30
CA GLY A 207 -12.82 38.51 -9.80
C GLY A 207 -13.11 37.01 -9.63
N ARG A 208 -12.06 36.18 -9.59
CA ARG A 208 -12.20 34.74 -9.36
C ARG A 208 -12.14 34.45 -7.87
N THR A 209 -13.02 33.60 -7.37
CA THR A 209 -13.05 33.19 -5.96
C THR A 209 -11.86 32.29 -5.63
N LEU A 210 -11.20 32.58 -4.51
CA LEU A 210 -10.17 31.75 -3.88
C LEU A 210 -10.71 31.04 -2.64
N VAL A 211 -11.44 31.80 -1.82
CA VAL A 211 -12.02 31.32 -0.56
C VAL A 211 -13.46 31.80 -0.50
N GLN A 212 -14.37 30.91 -0.12
CA GLN A 212 -15.71 31.27 0.31
C GLN A 212 -15.87 30.94 1.79
N PHE A 213 -16.59 31.76 2.53
CA PHE A 213 -16.69 31.63 3.99
C PHE A 213 -18.13 31.80 4.47
N GLY A 214 -18.47 31.09 5.54
CA GLY A 214 -19.79 31.18 6.17
C GLY A 214 -20.02 32.50 6.92
N SER A 215 -21.21 32.65 7.51
CA SER A 215 -21.54 33.81 8.33
C SER A 215 -20.64 33.92 9.56
N GLY A 216 -20.24 35.14 9.93
CA GLY A 216 -19.46 35.44 11.13
C GLY A 216 -17.95 35.57 10.91
N TRP A 217 -17.44 35.15 9.75
CA TRP A 217 -16.07 35.44 9.35
C TRP A 217 -15.90 36.92 8.99
N THR A 218 -14.81 37.52 9.45
CA THR A 218 -14.43 38.92 9.15
C THR A 218 -13.08 38.94 8.46
N TRP A 219 -12.97 39.69 7.35
CA TRP A 219 -11.73 39.88 6.60
C TRP A 219 -10.95 41.11 7.07
N ASP A 220 -9.69 40.90 7.45
CA ASP A 220 -8.70 41.94 7.68
C ASP A 220 -7.74 41.98 6.48
N ALA A 221 -7.87 43.01 5.64
CA ALA A 221 -7.10 43.15 4.40
C ALA A 221 -5.60 43.46 4.65
N GLU A 222 -5.28 44.14 5.75
CA GLU A 222 -3.90 44.50 6.09
C GLU A 222 -3.14 43.26 6.55
N LYS A 223 -3.76 42.46 7.41
CA LYS A 223 -3.19 41.19 7.88
C LYS A 223 -3.37 40.06 6.87
N LYS A 224 -4.20 40.24 5.85
CA LYS A 224 -4.64 39.19 4.91
C LYS A 224 -5.24 37.97 5.65
N GLN A 225 -6.12 38.22 6.61
CA GLN A 225 -6.61 37.22 7.54
C GLN A 225 -8.14 37.22 7.62
N LEU A 226 -8.75 36.04 7.55
CA LEU A 226 -10.14 35.82 7.97
C LEU A 226 -10.15 35.40 9.44
N SER A 227 -11.03 35.97 10.25
CA SER A 227 -11.20 35.57 11.66
C SER A 227 -12.67 35.39 12.04
N VAL A 228 -12.95 34.43 12.94
CA VAL A 228 -14.27 34.20 13.52
C VAL A 228 -14.15 33.91 15.01
N SER A 229 -15.05 34.50 15.81
CA SER A 229 -15.21 34.18 17.23
C SER A 229 -16.39 33.23 17.40
N LEU A 230 -16.13 32.05 17.95
CA LEU A 230 -17.11 30.99 18.14
C LEU A 230 -17.45 30.85 19.61
N LYS A 231 -18.76 30.70 19.89
CA LYS A 231 -19.23 30.23 21.20
C LYS A 231 -18.96 28.73 21.32
N ALA A 232 -18.95 28.21 22.54
CA ALA A 232 -18.90 26.77 22.75
C ALA A 232 -20.04 26.08 21.97
N ASP A 233 -19.70 24.94 21.35
CA ASP A 233 -20.57 24.09 20.54
C ASP A 233 -21.13 24.76 19.28
N THR A 234 -20.45 25.79 18.78
CA THR A 234 -20.76 26.42 17.48
C THR A 234 -19.67 26.17 16.45
N SER A 235 -20.07 26.20 15.18
CA SER A 235 -19.20 25.89 14.05
C SER A 235 -19.12 27.04 13.04
N ALA A 236 -18.02 27.09 12.30
CA ALA A 236 -17.88 27.94 11.13
C ALA A 236 -17.14 27.22 9.99
N ASP A 237 -17.56 27.51 8.76
CA ASP A 237 -17.13 26.79 7.56
C ASP A 237 -16.32 27.70 6.62
N LEU A 238 -15.33 27.10 5.96
CA LEU A 238 -14.55 27.67 4.86
C LEU A 238 -14.53 26.71 3.67
N LEU A 239 -14.66 27.24 2.47
CA LEU A 239 -14.36 26.57 1.21
C LEU A 239 -13.09 27.20 0.62
N ILE A 240 -12.05 26.41 0.39
CA ILE A 240 -10.78 26.86 -0.17
C ILE A 240 -10.57 26.19 -1.53
N LEU A 241 -10.33 26.99 -2.57
CA LEU A 241 -10.13 26.51 -3.94
C LEU A 241 -8.63 26.41 -4.26
N THR A 242 -8.18 25.22 -4.64
CA THR A 242 -6.81 25.03 -5.13
C THR A 242 -6.59 25.76 -6.45
N ARG A 243 -7.54 25.68 -7.37
CA ARG A 243 -7.57 26.50 -8.58
C ARG A 243 -8.71 27.51 -8.46
N PRO A 244 -8.45 28.83 -8.52
CA PRO A 244 -9.51 29.84 -8.46
C PRO A 244 -10.57 29.60 -9.54
N MET A 245 -11.83 29.96 -9.25
CA MET A 245 -12.95 29.79 -10.17
C MET A 245 -13.73 31.08 -10.35
N GLN A 246 -14.48 31.21 -11.45
CA GLN A 246 -15.36 32.36 -11.65
C GLN A 246 -16.32 32.49 -10.46
N ALA A 247 -16.63 33.73 -10.06
CA ALA A 247 -17.37 34.04 -8.84
C ALA A 247 -18.53 33.05 -8.56
N LEU A 248 -18.43 32.35 -7.43
CA LEU A 248 -19.49 31.50 -6.93
C LEU A 248 -20.73 32.35 -6.57
N ALA A 249 -21.91 31.72 -6.61
CA ALA A 249 -23.13 32.37 -6.16
C ALA A 249 -22.97 32.89 -4.71
N PRO A 250 -23.61 34.02 -4.34
CA PRO A 250 -23.44 34.66 -3.04
C PRO A 250 -24.00 33.86 -1.85
N SER A 251 -24.55 32.66 -2.04
CA SER A 251 -24.88 31.74 -0.95
C SER A 251 -23.67 30.89 -0.57
N ALA A 252 -23.38 30.78 0.74
CA ALA A 252 -22.37 29.85 1.24
C ALA A 252 -22.66 28.42 0.76
N VAL A 253 -21.60 27.64 0.50
CA VAL A 253 -21.74 26.22 0.15
C VAL A 253 -22.42 25.48 1.30
N ASP A 254 -23.41 24.64 0.97
CA ASP A 254 -24.05 23.76 1.93
C ASP A 254 -23.09 22.63 2.34
N TYR A 255 -22.42 22.84 3.46
CA TYR A 255 -21.48 21.88 4.03
C TYR A 255 -22.09 20.49 4.21
N THR A 256 -23.33 20.41 4.74
CA THR A 256 -23.95 19.12 5.08
C THR A 256 -24.21 18.31 3.82
N LYS A 257 -24.72 18.97 2.78
CA LYS A 257 -24.95 18.36 1.47
C LYS A 257 -23.65 17.90 0.81
N GLU A 258 -22.61 18.74 0.80
CA GLU A 258 -21.32 18.38 0.18
C GLU A 258 -20.62 17.25 0.94
N ARG A 259 -20.72 17.23 2.28
CA ARG A 259 -20.20 16.15 3.12
C ARG A 259 -20.88 14.83 2.80
N GLN A 260 -22.20 14.83 2.74
CA GLN A 260 -22.99 13.65 2.39
C GLN A 260 -22.62 13.15 0.98
N THR A 261 -22.54 14.05 0.01
CA THR A 261 -22.17 13.73 -1.38
C THR A 261 -20.75 13.15 -1.47
N CYS A 262 -19.79 13.70 -0.71
CA CYS A 262 -18.44 13.15 -0.60
C CYS A 262 -18.43 11.71 -0.06
N VAL A 263 -19.12 11.48 1.07
CA VAL A 263 -19.23 10.14 1.68
C VAL A 263 -19.89 9.15 0.73
N GLU A 264 -20.99 9.52 0.10
CA GLU A 264 -21.72 8.67 -0.85
C GLU A 264 -20.86 8.34 -2.07
N THR A 265 -20.11 9.32 -2.60
CA THR A 265 -19.20 9.10 -3.74
C THR A 265 -18.14 8.06 -3.43
N TRP A 266 -17.49 8.14 -2.26
CA TRP A 266 -16.44 7.19 -1.88
C TRP A 266 -16.99 5.81 -1.51
N LYS A 267 -18.15 5.75 -0.83
CA LYS A 267 -18.83 4.47 -0.56
C LYS A 267 -19.29 3.80 -1.86
N ALA A 268 -19.85 4.56 -2.79
CA ALA A 268 -20.25 4.05 -4.10
C ALA A 268 -19.05 3.56 -4.91
N LEU A 269 -17.92 4.26 -4.85
CA LEU A 269 -16.67 3.83 -5.49
C LEU A 269 -16.20 2.48 -4.94
N LEU A 270 -16.12 2.33 -3.61
CA LEU A 270 -15.70 1.07 -2.97
C LEU A 270 -16.67 -0.08 -3.27
N ALA A 271 -17.98 0.21 -3.32
CA ALA A 271 -19.01 -0.77 -3.62
C ALA A 271 -18.95 -1.33 -5.05
N ARG A 272 -18.23 -0.67 -5.98
CA ARG A 272 -17.98 -1.20 -7.34
C ARG A 272 -17.06 -2.43 -7.33
N GLY A 273 -16.21 -2.53 -6.31
CA GLY A 273 -15.24 -3.60 -6.17
C GLY A 273 -15.78 -4.83 -5.43
N SER A 274 -14.84 -5.65 -5.00
CA SER A 274 -15.07 -6.82 -4.16
C SER A 274 -15.36 -6.40 -2.72
N ALA A 275 -16.24 -7.14 -2.05
CA ALA A 275 -16.54 -6.88 -0.63
C ALA A 275 -15.69 -7.80 0.25
N PHE A 276 -14.84 -7.19 1.09
CA PHE A 276 -14.06 -7.88 2.11
C PHE A 276 -14.56 -7.46 3.50
N GLU A 277 -14.87 -8.43 4.34
CA GLU A 277 -15.11 -8.30 5.77
C GLU A 277 -14.03 -9.06 6.52
N ILE A 278 -13.09 -8.32 7.11
CA ILE A 278 -11.96 -8.84 7.86
C ILE A 278 -12.21 -8.62 9.35
N PRO A 279 -12.09 -9.65 10.22
CA PRO A 279 -12.40 -9.55 11.64
C PRO A 279 -11.24 -8.95 12.46
N GLU A 280 -10.68 -7.87 11.92
CA GLU A 280 -9.65 -7.02 12.51
C GLU A 280 -9.86 -5.58 11.99
N PRO A 281 -10.48 -4.68 12.78
CA PRO A 281 -10.93 -3.37 12.32
C PRO A 281 -9.83 -2.53 11.66
N ILE A 282 -8.58 -2.60 12.15
CA ILE A 282 -7.48 -1.84 11.56
C ILE A 282 -7.12 -2.33 10.15
N VAL A 283 -7.12 -3.65 9.91
CA VAL A 283 -6.91 -4.22 8.57
C VAL A 283 -8.09 -3.89 7.66
N GLN A 284 -9.31 -3.98 8.19
CA GLN A 284 -10.55 -3.63 7.48
C GLN A 284 -10.56 -2.16 7.05
N ASN A 285 -10.05 -1.26 7.89
CA ASN A 285 -9.94 0.17 7.58
C ASN A 285 -8.82 0.42 6.57
N ALA A 286 -7.66 -0.21 6.76
CA ALA A 286 -6.50 -0.03 5.90
C ALA A 286 -6.81 -0.33 4.44
N TRP A 287 -7.34 -1.52 4.11
CA TRP A 287 -7.57 -1.86 2.70
C TRP A 287 -8.53 -0.88 2.02
N ARG A 288 -9.59 -0.44 2.72
CA ARG A 288 -10.55 0.55 2.19
C ARG A 288 -9.89 1.90 1.95
N ALA A 289 -9.10 2.37 2.92
CA ALA A 289 -8.38 3.63 2.83
C ALA A 289 -7.34 3.62 1.68
N LEU A 290 -6.69 2.49 1.44
CA LEU A 290 -5.67 2.35 0.41
C LEU A 290 -6.27 2.27 -1.02
N VAL A 291 -7.43 1.62 -1.19
CA VAL A 291 -8.18 1.67 -2.47
C VAL A 291 -8.61 3.11 -2.76
N VAL A 292 -9.17 3.82 -1.77
CA VAL A 292 -9.47 5.25 -1.86
C VAL A 292 -8.20 6.06 -2.19
N GLY A 293 -7.09 5.79 -1.50
CA GLY A 293 -5.80 6.44 -1.70
C GLY A 293 -5.27 6.33 -3.13
N ASN A 294 -5.38 5.16 -3.75
CA ASN A 294 -4.99 4.98 -5.14
C ASN A 294 -5.85 5.82 -6.11
N HIS A 295 -7.16 5.96 -5.84
CA HIS A 295 -8.04 6.85 -6.62
C HIS A 295 -7.84 8.34 -6.33
N LEU A 296 -7.32 8.70 -5.15
CA LEU A 296 -6.86 10.06 -4.83
C LEU A 296 -5.55 10.40 -5.55
N ILE A 297 -4.66 9.42 -5.75
CA ILE A 297 -3.39 9.60 -6.47
C ILE A 297 -3.61 9.66 -8.00
N ALA A 298 -4.45 8.78 -8.54
CA ALA A 298 -4.70 8.70 -9.98
C ALA A 298 -5.18 10.02 -10.61
N VAL A 299 -4.89 10.20 -11.89
CA VAL A 299 -5.34 11.33 -12.72
C VAL A 299 -5.97 10.77 -14.00
N GLY A 300 -7.30 10.76 -14.06
CA GLY A 300 -8.05 10.08 -15.12
C GLY A 300 -7.71 8.58 -15.15
N ASP A 301 -7.20 8.12 -16.28
CA ASP A 301 -6.69 6.76 -16.52
C ASP A 301 -5.21 6.60 -16.17
N ARG A 302 -4.54 7.61 -15.62
CA ARG A 302 -3.12 7.52 -15.27
C ARG A 302 -2.95 7.27 -13.78
N MET A 303 -2.39 6.11 -13.44
CA MET A 303 -1.88 5.87 -12.10
C MET A 303 -0.51 6.55 -11.96
N ASN A 304 -0.43 7.53 -11.07
CA ASN A 304 0.84 8.15 -10.71
C ASN A 304 1.49 7.41 -9.52
N TYR A 305 2.80 7.53 -9.40
CA TYR A 305 3.56 6.93 -8.29
C TYR A 305 3.25 7.64 -6.96
N SER A 306 2.99 8.94 -7.03
CA SER A 306 2.68 9.83 -5.90
C SER A 306 1.80 11.00 -6.37
N ALA A 307 1.49 11.96 -5.49
CA ALA A 307 0.75 13.19 -5.81
C ALA A 307 1.35 14.42 -5.10
N GLY A 308 1.46 15.54 -5.82
CA GLY A 308 1.90 16.83 -5.25
C GLY A 308 3.40 16.96 -4.96
N ASN A 309 4.23 16.05 -5.47
CA ASN A 309 5.68 16.06 -5.31
C ASN A 309 6.41 15.58 -6.58
N ALA A 310 7.72 15.38 -6.52
CA ALA A 310 8.55 15.03 -7.68
C ALA A 310 8.22 13.66 -8.28
N TYR A 311 7.44 12.83 -7.58
CA TYR A 311 6.96 11.53 -8.03
C TYR A 311 5.51 11.56 -8.52
N ASP A 312 4.93 12.75 -8.71
CA ASP A 312 3.60 12.94 -9.27
C ASP A 312 3.60 12.80 -10.81
N HIS A 313 3.96 11.58 -11.23
CA HIS A 313 3.95 11.04 -12.59
C HIS A 313 4.07 9.51 -12.52
N LEU A 314 4.03 8.84 -13.67
CA LEU A 314 4.00 7.39 -13.78
C LEU A 314 5.42 6.78 -13.81
N TYR A 315 5.60 5.66 -13.10
CA TYR A 315 6.71 4.70 -13.27
C TYR A 315 6.11 3.32 -13.51
N GLU A 316 6.47 2.66 -14.62
CA GLU A 316 5.70 1.52 -15.11
C GLU A 316 5.63 0.34 -14.13
N GLY A 317 6.73 -0.11 -13.54
CA GLY A 317 6.73 -1.24 -12.62
C GLY A 317 5.87 -0.97 -11.38
N GLU A 318 6.14 0.14 -10.70
CA GLU A 318 5.52 0.51 -9.43
C GLU A 318 4.06 0.94 -9.59
N CYS A 319 3.74 1.73 -10.62
CA CYS A 319 2.37 2.13 -10.91
C CYS A 319 1.57 0.95 -11.49
N GLY A 320 2.23 0.02 -12.20
CA GLY A 320 1.66 -1.25 -12.62
C GLY A 320 1.20 -2.07 -11.43
N ASP A 321 1.96 -2.11 -10.33
CA ASP A 321 1.56 -2.78 -9.09
C ASP A 321 0.33 -2.14 -8.45
N ALA A 322 0.25 -0.82 -8.43
CA ALA A 322 -0.95 -0.11 -7.99
C ALA A 322 -2.18 -0.47 -8.82
N VAL A 323 -2.06 -0.53 -10.15
CA VAL A 323 -3.15 -0.96 -11.04
C VAL A 323 -3.53 -2.42 -10.84
N ARG A 324 -2.55 -3.33 -10.66
CA ARG A 324 -2.81 -4.74 -10.31
C ARG A 324 -3.60 -4.86 -9.01
N SER A 325 -3.23 -4.09 -7.99
CA SER A 325 -3.92 -4.14 -6.70
C SER A 325 -5.38 -3.69 -6.82
N LEU A 326 -5.67 -2.62 -7.55
CA LEU A 326 -7.05 -2.19 -7.82
C LEU A 326 -7.85 -3.27 -8.58
N MET A 327 -7.23 -3.87 -9.60
CA MET A 327 -7.84 -4.97 -10.35
C MET A 327 -8.20 -6.15 -9.45
N LEU A 328 -7.31 -6.55 -8.55
CA LEU A 328 -7.51 -7.66 -7.61
C LEU A 328 -8.58 -7.37 -6.53
N PHE A 329 -8.92 -6.10 -6.32
CA PHE A 329 -10.02 -5.65 -5.45
C PHE A 329 -11.31 -5.36 -6.22
N GLY A 330 -11.44 -5.82 -7.46
CA GLY A 330 -12.68 -5.73 -8.23
C GLY A 330 -12.83 -4.47 -9.08
N HIS A 331 -11.85 -3.55 -9.06
CA HIS A 331 -11.87 -2.35 -9.90
C HIS A 331 -11.35 -2.63 -11.33
N THR A 332 -11.80 -3.74 -11.93
CA THR A 332 -11.28 -4.24 -13.23
C THR A 332 -11.53 -3.28 -14.39
N ARG A 333 -12.67 -2.56 -14.38
CA ARG A 333 -12.96 -1.50 -15.37
C ARG A 333 -11.98 -0.33 -15.28
N ASP A 334 -11.67 0.12 -14.05
CA ASP A 334 -10.71 1.19 -13.83
C ASP A 334 -9.30 0.71 -14.25
N ALA A 335 -8.94 -0.53 -13.90
CA ALA A 335 -7.69 -1.14 -14.31
C ALA A 335 -7.54 -1.27 -15.83
N ARG A 336 -8.60 -1.66 -16.56
CA ARG A 336 -8.59 -1.73 -18.04
C ARG A 336 -8.18 -0.40 -18.66
N ALA A 337 -8.72 0.72 -18.16
CA ALA A 337 -8.33 2.05 -18.63
C ALA A 337 -6.87 2.37 -18.27
N MET A 338 -6.45 2.02 -17.04
CA MET A 338 -5.12 2.37 -16.53
C MET A 338 -3.96 1.55 -17.11
N VAL A 339 -4.22 0.38 -17.69
CA VAL A 339 -3.17 -0.42 -18.35
C VAL A 339 -2.62 0.29 -19.58
N GLY A 340 -3.44 1.02 -20.34
CA GLY A 340 -3.02 1.68 -21.58
C GLY A 340 -1.81 2.62 -21.39
N PRO A 341 -1.91 3.65 -20.53
CA PRO A 341 -0.80 4.57 -20.26
C PRO A 341 0.47 3.89 -19.72
N LEU A 342 0.35 2.75 -19.04
CA LEU A 342 1.51 1.96 -18.58
C LEU A 342 2.22 1.27 -19.75
N LEU A 343 1.47 0.76 -20.73
CA LEU A 343 2.04 0.19 -21.96
C LEU A 343 2.72 1.25 -22.84
N ASP A 344 2.28 2.50 -22.79
CA ASP A 344 2.86 3.62 -23.54
C ASP A 344 4.11 4.23 -22.87
N PHE A 345 4.36 3.92 -21.59
CA PHE A 345 5.47 4.51 -20.83
C PHE A 345 6.84 4.12 -21.39
N ASP A 346 7.69 5.10 -21.69
CA ASP A 346 9.07 4.85 -22.10
C ASP A 346 10.07 5.47 -21.12
N ARG A 347 11.14 4.72 -20.83
CA ARG A 347 12.26 5.20 -20.01
C ARG A 347 13.54 4.54 -20.47
N LYS A 348 14.34 5.29 -21.24
CA LYS A 348 15.62 4.85 -21.80
C LYS A 348 16.60 4.28 -20.76
N ALA A 349 16.64 4.88 -19.57
CA ALA A 349 17.58 4.52 -18.50
C ALA A 349 17.36 3.12 -17.90
N THR A 350 16.15 2.57 -17.98
CA THR A 350 15.79 1.25 -17.42
C THR A 350 14.87 0.53 -18.40
N ARG A 351 15.19 0.62 -19.69
CA ARG A 351 14.30 0.26 -20.80
C ARG A 351 13.90 -1.21 -20.79
N PHE A 352 14.80 -2.10 -20.36
CA PHE A 352 14.52 -3.54 -20.33
C PHE A 352 13.72 -3.94 -19.10
N HIS A 353 13.97 -3.30 -17.95
CA HIS A 353 13.11 -3.44 -16.77
C HIS A 353 11.65 -3.07 -17.13
N VAL A 354 11.45 -1.90 -17.75
CA VAL A 354 10.13 -1.45 -18.22
C VAL A 354 9.52 -2.42 -19.24
N ALA A 355 10.29 -2.86 -20.24
CA ALA A 355 9.79 -3.79 -21.25
C ALA A 355 9.29 -5.11 -20.65
N GLY A 356 10.03 -5.68 -19.69
CA GLY A 356 9.63 -6.91 -19.00
C GLY A 356 8.36 -6.74 -18.18
N HIS A 357 8.25 -5.66 -17.41
CA HIS A 357 7.11 -5.41 -16.54
C HIS A 357 5.82 -5.09 -17.31
N LYS A 358 5.90 -4.40 -18.46
CA LYS A 358 4.75 -4.18 -19.35
C LYS A 358 4.09 -5.49 -19.77
N LEU A 359 4.91 -6.45 -20.22
CA LEU A 359 4.41 -7.76 -20.67
C LEU A 359 3.85 -8.57 -19.50
N GLN A 360 4.52 -8.54 -18.34
CA GLN A 360 4.01 -9.19 -17.14
C GLN A 360 2.66 -8.58 -16.70
N LEU A 361 2.49 -7.26 -16.80
CA LEU A 361 1.25 -6.55 -16.42
C LEU A 361 0.12 -6.97 -17.34
N LEU A 362 0.37 -6.94 -18.64
CA LEU A 362 -0.60 -7.31 -19.65
C LEU A 362 -1.05 -8.77 -19.51
N ALA A 363 -0.10 -9.68 -19.27
CA ALA A 363 -0.43 -11.10 -19.08
C ALA A 363 -1.25 -11.34 -17.81
N HIS A 364 -0.90 -10.69 -16.69
CA HIS A 364 -1.71 -10.78 -15.47
C HIS A 364 -3.11 -10.18 -15.64
N TYR A 365 -3.21 -9.03 -16.32
CA TYR A 365 -4.50 -8.45 -16.70
C TYR A 365 -5.34 -9.44 -17.50
N TYR A 366 -4.75 -10.11 -18.50
CA TYR A 366 -5.43 -11.15 -19.26
C TYR A 366 -5.92 -12.28 -18.36
N TRP A 367 -5.07 -12.85 -17.50
CA TRP A 367 -5.48 -14.01 -16.70
C TRP A 367 -6.65 -13.69 -15.75
N VAL A 368 -6.63 -12.52 -15.12
CA VAL A 368 -7.67 -12.10 -14.16
C VAL A 368 -8.97 -11.69 -14.85
N THR A 369 -8.91 -10.93 -15.95
CA THR A 369 -10.11 -10.36 -16.61
C THR A 369 -10.62 -11.21 -17.78
N ARG A 370 -9.69 -11.89 -18.46
CA ARG A 370 -9.88 -12.67 -19.69
C ARG A 370 -10.41 -11.87 -20.86
N ASP A 371 -10.06 -10.59 -20.85
CA ASP A 371 -10.35 -9.63 -21.89
C ASP A 371 -9.38 -9.81 -23.08
N ALA A 372 -9.62 -10.88 -23.85
CA ALA A 372 -8.86 -11.17 -25.08
C ALA A 372 -9.04 -10.06 -26.13
N GLU A 373 -10.16 -9.34 -26.11
CA GLU A 373 -10.41 -8.21 -27.00
C GLU A 373 -9.42 -7.09 -26.73
N TYR A 374 -9.16 -6.74 -25.47
CA TYR A 374 -8.17 -5.73 -25.12
C TYR A 374 -6.74 -6.15 -25.50
N ILE A 375 -6.39 -7.43 -25.37
CA ILE A 375 -5.09 -7.93 -25.85
C ILE A 375 -4.96 -7.72 -27.37
N ARG A 376 -6.03 -7.99 -28.15
CA ARG A 376 -6.03 -7.73 -29.60
C ARG A 376 -6.01 -6.22 -29.90
N GLU A 377 -6.81 -5.43 -29.20
CA GLU A 377 -6.89 -3.96 -29.32
C GLU A 377 -5.50 -3.32 -29.14
N LYS A 378 -4.74 -3.76 -28.15
CA LYS A 378 -3.42 -3.21 -27.81
C LYS A 378 -2.26 -3.91 -28.50
N ARG A 379 -2.49 -4.81 -29.47
CA ARG A 379 -1.42 -5.54 -30.17
C ARG A 379 -0.33 -4.64 -30.74
N ALA A 380 -0.73 -3.57 -31.40
CA ALA A 380 0.22 -2.60 -31.98
C ALA A 380 1.14 -1.93 -30.95
N VAL A 381 0.80 -1.99 -29.66
CA VAL A 381 1.60 -1.43 -28.55
C VAL A 381 2.50 -2.49 -27.91
N TRP A 382 1.98 -3.69 -27.61
CA TRP A 382 2.77 -4.71 -26.89
C TRP A 382 3.63 -5.61 -27.80
N GLU A 383 3.24 -5.84 -29.04
CA GLU A 383 4.01 -6.68 -29.97
C GLU A 383 5.40 -6.08 -30.29
N PRO A 384 5.54 -4.75 -30.49
CA PRO A 384 6.85 -4.13 -30.57
C PRO A 384 7.72 -4.32 -29.32
N VAL A 385 7.13 -4.43 -28.13
CA VAL A 385 7.88 -4.72 -26.89
C VAL A 385 8.46 -6.13 -26.92
N VAL A 386 7.67 -7.12 -27.36
CA VAL A 386 8.16 -8.50 -27.60
C VAL A 386 9.30 -8.50 -28.61
N ALA A 387 9.12 -7.83 -29.75
CA ALA A 387 10.14 -7.72 -30.79
C ALA A 387 11.40 -7.00 -30.29
N PHE A 388 11.26 -5.94 -29.48
CA PHE A 388 12.37 -5.20 -28.88
C PHE A 388 13.24 -6.09 -28.00
N ILE A 389 12.62 -6.88 -27.10
CA ILE A 389 13.35 -7.81 -26.23
C ILE A 389 14.07 -8.88 -27.08
N ARG A 390 13.36 -9.50 -28.03
CA ARG A 390 13.91 -10.55 -28.91
C ARG A 390 15.09 -10.05 -29.73
N ASN A 391 14.95 -8.88 -30.37
CA ASN A 391 16.00 -8.30 -31.20
C ASN A 391 17.20 -7.80 -30.38
N SER A 392 16.96 -7.23 -29.20
CA SER A 392 18.04 -6.74 -28.33
C SER A 392 18.96 -7.87 -27.84
N ARG A 393 18.44 -9.09 -27.72
CA ARG A 393 19.20 -10.27 -27.29
C ARG A 393 20.03 -10.95 -28.38
N LYS A 394 20.01 -10.44 -29.62
CA LYS A 394 20.89 -10.92 -30.71
C LYS A 394 22.31 -10.42 -30.49
N THR A 395 22.89 -10.82 -29.36
CA THR A 395 24.23 -10.51 -28.88
C THR A 395 25.05 -11.80 -28.85
N GLU A 396 26.37 -11.69 -28.82
CA GLU A 396 27.27 -12.86 -28.78
C GLU A 396 27.03 -13.76 -27.56
N ASN A 397 26.59 -13.20 -26.44
CA ASN A 397 26.31 -13.93 -25.21
C ASN A 397 24.83 -14.28 -25.01
N GLY A 398 23.94 -13.87 -25.91
CA GLY A 398 22.49 -14.12 -25.86
C GLY A 398 21.71 -13.40 -24.74
N LEU A 399 22.40 -12.58 -23.93
CA LEU A 399 21.80 -11.72 -22.92
C LEU A 399 21.35 -10.40 -23.54
N LEU A 400 20.52 -9.67 -22.81
CA LEU A 400 20.24 -8.27 -23.12
C LEU A 400 21.54 -7.44 -23.04
N PRO A 401 21.66 -6.36 -23.83
CA PRO A 401 22.72 -5.38 -23.70
C PRO A 401 22.75 -4.80 -22.28
N LYS A 402 23.88 -4.20 -21.93
CA LYS A 402 24.01 -3.52 -20.64
C LYS A 402 22.90 -2.47 -20.47
N ASP A 403 22.43 -2.38 -19.23
CA ASP A 403 21.42 -1.43 -18.76
C ASP A 403 21.92 -0.80 -17.46
N ASN A 404 21.26 0.25 -16.98
CA ASN A 404 21.55 0.77 -15.66
C ASN A 404 21.34 -0.33 -14.60
N TYR A 405 22.18 -0.34 -13.57
CA TYR A 405 22.03 -1.22 -12.40
C TYR A 405 20.65 -1.03 -11.75
N ALA A 406 20.24 0.23 -11.56
CA ALA A 406 18.92 0.63 -11.09
C ALA A 406 18.57 2.02 -11.65
N GLY A 407 17.33 2.47 -11.43
CA GLY A 407 16.86 3.78 -11.89
C GLY A 407 17.77 4.95 -11.51
N ASP A 408 18.41 4.87 -10.34
CA ASP A 408 19.29 5.91 -9.78
C ASP A 408 20.78 5.51 -9.74
N ILE A 409 21.14 4.34 -10.28
CA ILE A 409 22.52 3.85 -10.37
C ILE A 409 22.82 3.62 -11.85
N ASN A 410 23.45 4.62 -12.48
CA ASN A 410 23.69 4.65 -13.93
C ASN A 410 24.79 3.71 -14.43
N GLN A 411 25.47 2.99 -13.53
CA GLN A 411 26.48 2.00 -13.89
C GLN A 411 25.88 0.98 -14.86
N GLN A 412 26.52 0.82 -16.01
CA GLN A 412 26.08 -0.11 -17.05
C GLN A 412 26.52 -1.54 -16.72
N ILE A 413 25.55 -2.42 -16.52
CA ILE A 413 25.78 -3.83 -16.15
C ILE A 413 24.98 -4.78 -17.04
N TYR A 414 25.42 -6.03 -17.17
CA TYR A 414 24.55 -7.10 -17.66
C TYR A 414 23.57 -7.46 -16.55
N SER A 415 22.46 -6.73 -16.48
CA SER A 415 21.52 -6.78 -15.36
C SER A 415 20.76 -8.11 -15.29
N LEU A 416 20.96 -8.86 -14.20
CA LEU A 416 20.14 -10.04 -13.88
C LEU A 416 18.66 -9.66 -13.78
N ASN A 417 18.36 -8.53 -13.13
CA ASN A 417 17.00 -8.02 -12.99
C ASN A 417 16.31 -7.82 -14.35
N SER A 418 16.96 -7.11 -15.28
CA SER A 418 16.39 -6.85 -16.61
C SER A 418 16.22 -8.14 -17.42
N ASN A 419 17.22 -9.03 -17.40
CA ASN A 419 17.14 -10.30 -18.12
C ASN A 419 16.04 -11.22 -17.56
N ALA A 420 15.96 -11.37 -16.24
CA ALA A 420 14.95 -12.20 -15.58
C ALA A 420 13.52 -11.70 -15.83
N ASN A 421 13.29 -10.40 -15.72
CA ASN A 421 11.95 -9.82 -15.93
C ASN A 421 11.51 -9.80 -17.40
N CYS A 422 12.45 -9.62 -18.34
CA CYS A 422 12.16 -9.80 -19.76
C CYS A 422 11.87 -11.26 -20.09
N TRP A 423 12.63 -12.21 -19.52
CA TRP A 423 12.35 -13.65 -19.68
C TRP A 423 10.93 -13.99 -19.22
N ARG A 424 10.55 -13.56 -18.01
CA ARG A 424 9.20 -13.78 -17.48
C ARG A 424 8.14 -13.13 -18.38
N GLY A 425 8.35 -11.88 -18.81
CA GLY A 425 7.40 -11.20 -19.69
C GLY A 425 7.14 -11.94 -21.00
N LEU A 426 8.18 -12.47 -21.64
CA LEU A 426 8.04 -13.29 -22.85
C LEU A 426 7.36 -14.64 -22.58
N ARG A 427 7.70 -15.31 -21.46
CA ARG A 427 7.06 -16.56 -21.03
C ARG A 427 5.56 -16.37 -20.85
N ASP A 428 5.18 -15.35 -20.06
CA ASP A 428 3.79 -15.10 -19.69
C ASP A 428 2.97 -14.73 -20.93
N MET A 429 3.53 -13.93 -21.86
CA MET A 429 2.86 -13.64 -23.13
C MET A 429 2.72 -14.85 -24.04
N ALA A 430 3.67 -15.79 -24.04
CA ALA A 430 3.51 -17.03 -24.80
C ALA A 430 2.31 -17.83 -24.31
N ALA A 431 2.12 -17.93 -22.99
CA ALA A 431 0.98 -18.62 -22.39
C ALA A 431 -0.35 -17.92 -22.70
N VAL A 432 -0.38 -16.57 -22.69
CA VAL A 432 -1.56 -15.78 -23.09
C VAL A 432 -1.92 -16.02 -24.55
N LEU A 433 -0.95 -15.94 -25.46
CA LEU A 433 -1.17 -16.14 -26.90
C LEU A 433 -1.67 -17.55 -27.20
N GLU A 434 -1.13 -18.56 -26.50
CA GLU A 434 -1.61 -19.93 -26.62
C GLU A 434 -3.07 -20.08 -26.15
N ASP A 435 -3.42 -19.49 -25.01
CA ASP A 435 -4.80 -19.50 -24.48
C ASP A 435 -5.77 -18.74 -25.41
N MET A 436 -5.30 -17.72 -26.13
CA MET A 436 -6.05 -17.00 -27.18
C MET A 436 -6.15 -17.76 -28.52
N GLY A 437 -5.48 -18.90 -28.65
CA GLY A 437 -5.49 -19.75 -29.85
C GLY A 437 -4.36 -19.50 -30.86
N GLU A 438 -3.42 -18.60 -30.58
CA GLU A 438 -2.28 -18.28 -31.46
C GLU A 438 -1.10 -19.24 -31.25
N ARG A 439 -1.38 -20.53 -31.42
CA ARG A 439 -0.47 -21.64 -31.06
C ARG A 439 0.88 -21.59 -31.77
N ASP A 440 0.93 -21.21 -33.04
CA ASP A 440 2.19 -21.16 -33.80
C ASP A 440 3.12 -20.04 -33.29
N VAL A 441 2.56 -18.85 -33.04
CA VAL A 441 3.28 -17.70 -32.48
C VAL A 441 3.75 -18.02 -31.07
N ALA A 442 2.86 -18.57 -30.24
CA ALA A 442 3.18 -18.99 -28.88
C ALA A 442 4.28 -20.07 -28.87
N GLY A 443 4.21 -21.08 -29.75
CA GLY A 443 5.20 -22.14 -29.86
C GLY A 443 6.58 -21.63 -30.26
N GLY A 444 6.64 -20.67 -31.20
CA GLY A 444 7.89 -19.98 -31.53
C GLY A 444 8.48 -19.22 -30.34
N LEU A 445 7.63 -18.49 -29.60
CA LEU A 445 8.04 -17.73 -28.44
C LEU A 445 8.50 -18.63 -27.27
N ARG A 446 7.82 -19.75 -27.01
CA ARG A 446 8.20 -20.74 -25.99
C ARG A 446 9.61 -21.28 -26.21
N LYS A 447 9.96 -21.65 -27.45
CA LYS A 447 11.32 -22.13 -27.79
C LYS A 447 12.39 -21.09 -27.45
N GLU A 448 12.12 -19.81 -27.74
CA GLU A 448 13.05 -18.72 -27.43
C GLU A 448 13.16 -18.44 -25.93
N VAL A 449 12.07 -18.58 -25.18
CA VAL A 449 12.01 -18.44 -23.72
C VAL A 449 12.84 -19.52 -23.03
N GLU A 450 12.75 -20.77 -23.48
CA GLU A 450 13.59 -21.87 -22.97
C GLU A 450 15.08 -21.62 -23.20
N GLY A 451 15.44 -21.19 -24.41
CA GLY A 451 16.81 -20.80 -24.75
C GLY A 451 17.30 -19.62 -23.90
N PHE A 452 16.45 -18.61 -23.67
CA PHE A 452 16.80 -17.47 -22.84
C PHE A 452 17.10 -17.88 -21.40
N ARG A 453 16.23 -18.69 -20.81
CA ARG A 453 16.40 -19.16 -19.42
C ARG A 453 17.77 -19.81 -19.23
N LYS A 454 18.15 -20.72 -20.15
CA LYS A 454 19.44 -21.40 -20.12
C LYS A 454 20.61 -20.42 -20.16
N VAL A 455 20.54 -19.41 -21.04
CA VAL A 455 21.58 -18.37 -21.14
C VAL A 455 21.71 -17.58 -19.84
N ILE A 456 20.59 -17.15 -19.24
CA ILE A 456 20.60 -16.40 -17.97
C ILE A 456 21.20 -17.26 -16.85
N LEU A 457 20.73 -18.50 -16.69
CA LEU A 457 21.22 -19.40 -15.63
C LEU A 457 22.71 -19.70 -15.79
N ASN A 458 23.21 -19.87 -17.01
CA ASN A 458 24.63 -20.04 -17.28
C ASN A 458 25.45 -18.79 -16.91
N ALA A 459 24.90 -17.60 -17.14
CA ALA A 459 25.56 -16.35 -16.74
C ALA A 459 25.58 -16.18 -15.22
N VAL A 460 24.49 -16.54 -14.52
CA VAL A 460 24.41 -16.55 -13.06
C VAL A 460 25.43 -17.52 -12.46
N ALA A 461 25.51 -18.75 -12.95
CA ALA A 461 26.48 -19.74 -12.47
C ALA A 461 27.95 -19.30 -12.61
N LYS A 462 28.25 -18.42 -13.57
CA LYS A 462 29.58 -17.83 -13.76
C LYS A 462 29.84 -16.58 -12.90
N SER A 463 28.80 -16.04 -12.27
CA SER A 463 28.87 -14.77 -11.53
C SER A 463 28.63 -14.94 -10.03
N GLU A 464 27.93 -16.00 -9.62
CA GLU A 464 27.62 -16.27 -8.21
C GLU A 464 28.87 -16.47 -7.35
N ARG A 465 28.76 -16.06 -6.09
CA ARG A 465 29.83 -16.06 -5.11
C ARG A 465 29.53 -17.09 -4.03
N ASN A 466 30.28 -18.18 -4.04
CA ASN A 466 30.13 -19.31 -3.10
C ASN A 466 31.13 -19.22 -1.92
N ASP A 467 31.95 -18.17 -1.89
CA ASP A 467 32.92 -17.86 -0.83
C ASP A 467 32.30 -17.12 0.37
N VAL A 468 30.99 -16.85 0.31
CA VAL A 468 30.17 -16.26 1.37
C VAL A 468 28.98 -17.16 1.68
N LYS A 469 28.38 -16.98 2.87
CA LYS A 469 27.24 -17.77 3.32
C LYS A 469 26.08 -16.86 3.77
N PRO A 470 24.86 -17.05 3.23
CA PRO A 470 24.53 -17.90 2.08
C PRO A 470 25.24 -17.42 0.80
N PRO A 471 25.33 -18.26 -0.27
CA PRO A 471 25.96 -17.84 -1.51
C PRO A 471 25.29 -16.58 -2.09
N PHE A 472 26.09 -15.65 -2.61
CA PHE A 472 25.60 -14.38 -3.12
C PHE A 472 25.35 -14.43 -4.63
N ILE A 473 24.16 -14.01 -5.04
CA ILE A 473 23.77 -13.87 -6.45
C ILE A 473 23.86 -12.39 -6.85
N PRO A 474 24.85 -11.96 -7.65
CA PRO A 474 24.98 -10.56 -8.04
C PRO A 474 23.91 -10.13 -9.04
N LEU A 475 23.58 -8.84 -9.04
CA LEU A 475 22.75 -8.23 -10.08
C LEU A 475 23.57 -7.94 -11.35
N SER A 476 24.86 -7.66 -11.20
CA SER A 476 25.82 -7.42 -12.28
C SER A 476 26.45 -8.72 -12.78
N LEU A 477 25.85 -9.35 -13.80
CA LEU A 477 26.38 -10.59 -14.39
C LEU A 477 27.70 -10.34 -15.11
N PHE A 478 28.67 -11.26 -14.94
CA PHE A 478 30.07 -11.13 -15.37
C PHE A 478 30.81 -9.90 -14.83
N GLY A 479 30.15 -9.10 -13.99
CA GLY A 479 30.75 -7.98 -13.30
C GLY A 479 31.43 -8.43 -12.02
N ASN A 480 32.36 -7.61 -11.53
CA ASN A 480 32.98 -7.81 -10.22
C ASN A 480 32.14 -7.13 -9.12
N GLU A 481 30.85 -7.51 -9.02
CA GLU A 481 30.01 -7.08 -7.91
C GLU A 481 30.35 -7.94 -6.68
N GLU A 482 30.96 -7.30 -5.68
CA GLU A 482 31.31 -7.96 -4.43
C GLU A 482 30.04 -8.20 -3.57
N PRO A 483 29.99 -9.31 -2.80
CA PRO A 483 28.94 -9.51 -1.81
C PRO A 483 28.85 -8.33 -0.83
N HIS A 484 27.64 -7.80 -0.66
CA HIS A 484 27.39 -6.69 0.27
C HIS A 484 27.14 -7.23 1.68
N ASP A 485 27.87 -6.74 2.69
CA ASP A 485 27.71 -7.20 4.06
C ASP A 485 28.06 -6.09 5.10
N PRO A 486 27.08 -5.57 5.87
CA PRO A 486 25.65 -5.73 5.64
C PRO A 486 25.22 -5.06 4.32
N LEU A 487 24.11 -5.53 3.75
CA LEU A 487 23.50 -5.01 2.52
C LEU A 487 23.36 -3.48 2.54
N THR A 488 22.94 -2.90 3.67
CA THR A 488 22.73 -1.45 3.78
C THR A 488 24.02 -0.62 3.89
N ALA A 489 25.19 -1.24 4.03
CA ALA A 489 26.46 -0.54 4.30
C ALA A 489 26.93 0.40 3.17
N THR A 490 26.49 0.14 1.94
CA THR A 490 26.86 0.98 0.78
C THR A 490 25.62 1.38 -0.01
N ARG A 491 25.79 2.39 -0.88
CA ARG A 491 24.74 2.80 -1.82
C ARG A 491 24.33 1.63 -2.71
N THR A 492 25.29 0.96 -3.33
CA THR A 492 25.01 -0.16 -4.25
C THR A 492 24.35 -1.31 -3.51
N GLY A 493 24.81 -1.66 -2.30
CA GLY A 493 24.18 -2.71 -1.49
C GLY A 493 22.74 -2.38 -1.08
N SER A 494 22.45 -1.10 -0.75
CA SER A 494 21.06 -0.69 -0.50
C SER A 494 20.20 -0.82 -1.75
N TYR A 495 20.72 -0.51 -2.94
CA TYR A 495 19.98 -0.72 -4.19
C TYR A 495 19.90 -2.18 -4.61
N TYR A 496 20.88 -3.03 -4.24
CA TYR A 496 20.76 -4.48 -4.38
C TYR A 496 19.51 -4.97 -3.64
N ASP A 497 19.35 -4.53 -2.39
CA ASP A 497 18.21 -4.87 -1.52
C ASP A 497 16.86 -4.48 -2.15
N LEU A 498 16.81 -3.34 -2.85
CA LEU A 498 15.60 -2.90 -3.57
C LEU A 498 15.32 -3.71 -4.84
N MET A 499 16.36 -4.13 -5.56
CA MET A 499 16.22 -4.69 -6.90
C MET A 499 16.17 -6.22 -6.92
N ILE A 500 16.81 -6.91 -5.97
CA ILE A 500 16.82 -8.38 -5.93
C ILE A 500 15.41 -8.99 -5.72
N PRO A 501 14.44 -8.36 -5.03
CA PRO A 501 13.07 -8.87 -4.99
C PRO A 501 12.40 -8.95 -6.35
N TYR A 502 12.73 -8.07 -7.31
CA TYR A 502 12.22 -8.19 -8.68
C TYR A 502 12.74 -9.45 -9.40
N VAL A 503 13.94 -9.93 -9.03
CA VAL A 503 14.46 -11.22 -9.53
C VAL A 503 13.70 -12.38 -8.88
N LEU A 504 13.43 -12.34 -7.57
CA LEU A 504 12.56 -13.34 -6.91
C LEU A 504 11.19 -13.40 -7.58
N GLY A 505 10.59 -12.22 -7.81
CA GLY A 505 9.29 -12.11 -8.44
C GLY A 505 9.25 -12.59 -9.88
N SER A 506 10.40 -12.73 -10.56
CA SER A 506 10.44 -13.27 -11.93
C SER A 506 10.18 -14.78 -11.99
N ASP A 507 10.27 -15.49 -10.87
CA ASP A 507 10.23 -16.96 -10.78
C ASP A 507 11.35 -17.69 -11.56
N LEU A 508 12.41 -16.98 -11.98
CA LEU A 508 13.55 -17.57 -12.69
C LEU A 508 14.17 -18.76 -11.94
N PHE A 509 14.31 -18.61 -10.62
CA PHE A 509 14.90 -19.58 -9.71
C PHE A 509 13.85 -20.41 -8.94
N ALA A 510 12.58 -20.31 -9.29
CA ALA A 510 11.56 -21.07 -8.58
C ALA A 510 11.84 -22.58 -8.65
N GLY A 511 11.82 -23.24 -7.49
CA GLY A 511 12.19 -24.66 -7.36
C GLY A 511 13.71 -24.94 -7.35
N HIS A 512 14.56 -23.91 -7.31
CA HIS A 512 16.02 -24.03 -7.27
C HIS A 512 16.59 -23.45 -5.96
N GLU A 513 17.70 -23.98 -5.46
CA GLU A 513 18.37 -23.51 -4.22
C GLU A 513 18.71 -22.00 -4.21
N ARG A 514 19.14 -21.43 -5.34
CA ARG A 514 19.35 -19.99 -5.58
C ARG A 514 18.21 -19.08 -5.13
N GLU A 515 16.96 -19.54 -5.20
CA GLU A 515 15.83 -18.78 -4.66
C GLU A 515 15.93 -18.65 -3.13
N SER A 516 16.26 -19.74 -2.45
CA SER A 516 16.49 -19.73 -1.00
C SER A 516 17.72 -18.91 -0.65
N TRP A 517 18.82 -19.00 -1.42
CA TRP A 517 20.01 -18.19 -1.19
C TRP A 517 19.70 -16.69 -1.17
N ILE A 518 18.91 -16.19 -2.12
CA ILE A 518 18.50 -14.78 -2.13
C ILE A 518 17.68 -14.43 -0.87
N ILE A 519 16.69 -15.25 -0.52
CA ILE A 519 15.84 -15.03 0.66
C ILE A 519 16.68 -15.01 1.95
N ASP A 520 17.57 -15.98 2.11
CA ASP A 520 18.41 -16.13 3.28
C ASP A 520 19.47 -15.01 3.33
N TYR A 521 19.99 -14.55 2.19
CA TYR A 521 20.94 -13.43 2.14
C TYR A 521 20.28 -12.13 2.62
N LEU A 522 19.03 -11.86 2.23
CA LEU A 522 18.25 -10.73 2.74
C LEU A 522 18.05 -10.82 4.26
N ARG A 523 17.81 -12.02 4.79
CA ARG A 523 17.57 -12.29 6.22
C ARG A 523 18.82 -12.21 7.08
N GLU A 524 19.96 -12.64 6.55
CA GLU A 524 21.20 -12.82 7.31
C GLU A 524 22.23 -11.69 7.13
N HIS A 525 22.03 -10.79 6.15
CA HIS A 525 22.96 -9.69 5.83
C HIS A 525 22.34 -8.29 5.96
N GLY A 526 21.32 -8.12 6.79
CA GLY A 526 20.79 -6.81 7.16
C GLY A 526 19.86 -6.19 6.11
N GLY A 527 19.26 -7.01 5.25
CA GLY A 527 18.29 -6.57 4.23
C GLY A 527 16.87 -6.39 4.75
N LEU A 528 16.57 -6.83 5.97
CA LEU A 528 15.20 -6.82 6.51
C LEU A 528 15.08 -6.15 7.89
N ALA A 529 13.96 -5.46 8.10
CA ALA A 529 13.49 -5.01 9.40
C ALA A 529 11.95 -5.07 9.43
N MET A 530 11.39 -5.73 10.45
CA MET A 530 9.95 -6.02 10.55
C MET A 530 9.39 -6.67 9.28
N GLY A 531 10.16 -7.55 8.65
CA GLY A 531 9.81 -8.24 7.41
C GLY A 531 9.74 -7.34 6.17
N MET A 532 10.22 -6.09 6.26
CA MET A 532 10.27 -5.13 5.16
C MET A 532 11.70 -4.92 4.67
N ILE A 533 11.86 -4.72 3.37
CA ILE A 533 13.14 -4.41 2.71
C ILE A 533 13.74 -3.14 3.31
N ARG A 534 14.99 -3.22 3.73
CA ARG A 534 15.73 -2.10 4.31
C ARG A 534 16.31 -1.22 3.20
N SER A 535 16.65 0.00 3.60
CA SER A 535 17.48 0.88 2.78
C SER A 535 18.17 1.90 3.66
N MET A 536 19.42 2.23 3.32
CA MET A 536 20.12 3.35 3.90
C MET A 536 20.48 4.33 2.76
N PRO A 537 19.99 5.57 2.77
CA PRO A 537 20.41 6.57 1.80
C PRO A 537 21.87 6.96 2.11
N HIS A 538 22.73 6.98 1.10
CA HIS A 538 24.15 7.36 1.25
C HIS A 538 24.42 8.80 0.77
N GLN A 539 23.36 9.57 0.56
CA GLN A 539 23.38 10.93 0.03
C GLN A 539 22.10 11.68 0.39
N GLY A 540 22.14 13.01 0.25
CA GLY A 540 20.98 13.87 0.49
C GLY A 540 20.65 14.04 1.97
N GLU A 541 19.43 14.50 2.25
CA GLU A 541 18.99 14.91 3.60
C GLU A 541 18.87 13.75 4.59
N PHE A 542 18.61 12.53 4.09
CA PHE A 542 18.53 11.32 4.90
C PHE A 542 19.81 10.48 4.83
N LYS A 543 20.96 11.12 4.54
CA LYS A 543 22.24 10.43 4.46
C LYS A 543 22.52 9.68 5.78
N ASP A 544 22.85 8.41 5.65
CA ASP A 544 23.20 7.48 6.72
C ASP A 544 22.05 7.22 7.72
N GLU A 545 20.80 7.56 7.35
CA GLU A 545 19.60 7.30 8.16
C GLU A 545 18.97 5.94 7.80
N PRO A 546 19.07 4.93 8.67
CA PRO A 546 18.52 3.61 8.39
C PRO A 546 16.99 3.66 8.35
N GLY A 547 16.42 2.75 7.55
CA GLY A 547 15.00 2.71 7.33
C GLY A 547 14.58 1.54 6.46
N VAL A 548 13.35 1.63 5.97
CA VAL A 548 12.74 0.64 5.07
C VAL A 548 12.22 1.32 3.82
N ASN A 549 12.22 0.58 2.71
CA ASN A 549 11.65 0.96 1.42
C ASN A 549 10.59 -0.09 1.04
N VAL A 550 9.40 0.07 1.61
CA VAL A 550 8.43 -1.03 1.76
C VAL A 550 7.91 -1.58 0.43
N LEU A 551 7.75 -0.73 -0.59
CA LEU A 551 7.17 -1.14 -1.86
C LEU A 551 8.01 -2.16 -2.63
N TYR A 552 9.33 -2.14 -2.43
CA TYR A 552 10.25 -3.09 -3.04
C TYR A 552 10.15 -4.48 -2.40
N GLY A 553 9.48 -4.61 -1.25
CA GLY A 553 9.22 -5.89 -0.59
C GLY A 553 8.06 -6.70 -1.16
N LEU A 554 7.25 -6.17 -2.08
CA LEU A 554 6.06 -6.88 -2.57
C LEU A 554 6.41 -8.27 -3.15
N ARG A 555 7.42 -8.35 -4.01
CA ARG A 555 7.81 -9.62 -4.63
C ARG A 555 8.43 -10.60 -3.63
N TYR A 556 9.16 -10.10 -2.64
CA TYR A 556 9.63 -10.92 -1.52
C TYR A 556 8.44 -11.56 -0.77
N ASN A 557 7.44 -10.76 -0.37
CA ASN A 557 6.25 -11.27 0.33
C ASN A 557 5.48 -12.31 -0.51
N LEU A 558 5.30 -12.06 -1.81
CA LEU A 558 4.62 -13.01 -2.69
C LEU A 558 5.39 -14.32 -2.85
N THR A 559 6.73 -14.27 -2.93
CA THR A 559 7.56 -15.48 -2.96
C THR A 559 7.46 -16.28 -1.67
N LEU A 560 7.46 -15.62 -0.50
CA LEU A 560 7.23 -16.29 0.79
C LEU A 560 5.88 -17.02 0.81
N LEU A 561 4.80 -16.34 0.38
CA LEU A 561 3.47 -16.92 0.31
C LEU A 561 3.38 -18.09 -0.68
N ARG A 562 4.00 -17.98 -1.86
CA ARG A 562 4.07 -19.09 -2.84
C ARG A 562 4.73 -20.33 -2.23
N ARG A 563 5.83 -20.12 -1.50
CA ARG A 563 6.61 -21.17 -0.81
C ARG A 563 5.94 -21.70 0.46
N GLY A 564 4.87 -21.06 0.95
CA GLY A 564 4.19 -21.44 2.18
C GLY A 564 4.85 -20.93 3.46
N ASP A 565 5.81 -20.00 3.34
CA ASP A 565 6.43 -19.30 4.47
C ASP A 565 5.54 -18.14 4.96
N ARG A 566 4.42 -18.54 5.55
CA ARG A 566 3.30 -17.66 5.88
C ARG A 566 3.61 -16.74 7.03
N ASP A 567 4.38 -17.23 8.02
CA ASP A 567 4.61 -16.49 9.24
C ASP A 567 5.53 -15.28 8.98
N HIS A 568 6.58 -15.45 8.16
CA HIS A 568 7.41 -14.32 7.73
C HIS A 568 6.65 -13.35 6.81
N ALA A 569 5.72 -13.84 5.98
CA ALA A 569 4.84 -12.96 5.21
C ALA A 569 3.90 -12.14 6.13
N LEU A 570 3.40 -12.73 7.22
CA LEU A 570 2.60 -12.04 8.23
C LEU A 570 3.41 -11.01 9.02
N VAL A 571 4.69 -11.26 9.28
CA VAL A 571 5.62 -10.26 9.82
C VAL A 571 5.66 -9.04 8.88
N GLY A 572 5.95 -9.24 7.60
CA GLY A 572 6.00 -8.13 6.63
C GLY A 572 4.66 -7.39 6.50
N PHE A 573 3.54 -8.13 6.52
CA PHE A 573 2.19 -7.58 6.46
C PHE A 573 1.87 -6.66 7.65
N TYR A 574 2.08 -7.13 8.88
CA TYR A 574 1.79 -6.34 10.08
C TYR A 574 2.86 -5.29 10.37
N GLY A 575 4.13 -5.56 10.03
CA GLY A 575 5.22 -4.59 10.08
C GLY A 575 4.94 -3.38 9.17
N HIS A 576 4.44 -3.62 7.96
CA HIS A 576 4.00 -2.55 7.05
C HIS A 576 2.86 -1.75 7.67
N LEU A 577 1.79 -2.41 8.10
CA LEU A 577 0.61 -1.74 8.66
C LEU A 577 0.96 -0.85 9.86
N ALA A 578 1.89 -1.32 10.70
CA ALA A 578 2.28 -0.63 11.92
C ALA A 578 3.34 0.45 11.70
N GLN A 579 4.30 0.22 10.80
CA GLN A 579 5.55 0.99 10.74
C GLN A 579 5.92 1.51 9.34
N ALA A 580 5.11 1.31 8.31
CA ALA A 580 5.33 1.96 7.01
C ALA A 580 4.10 2.72 6.50
N MET A 581 3.13 2.98 7.39
CA MET A 581 1.96 3.82 7.14
C MET A 581 1.67 4.74 8.34
N THR A 582 1.01 5.87 8.10
CA THR A 582 0.53 6.75 9.16
C THR A 582 -0.63 6.12 9.95
N ARG A 583 -0.72 6.44 11.24
CA ARG A 583 -1.85 6.00 12.09
C ARG A 583 -3.15 6.64 11.61
N ASP A 584 -4.24 5.87 11.64
CA ASP A 584 -5.63 6.28 11.34
C ASP A 584 -5.92 6.86 9.94
N THR A 585 -4.90 7.08 9.11
CA THR A 585 -5.01 7.53 7.71
C THR A 585 -4.32 6.60 6.71
N PHE A 586 -3.47 5.68 7.17
CA PHE A 586 -2.82 4.63 6.37
C PHE A 586 -1.96 5.14 5.20
N ILE A 587 -1.48 6.38 5.23
CA ILE A 587 -0.67 6.96 4.17
C ILE A 587 0.77 6.46 4.28
N GLY A 588 1.25 5.79 3.24
CA GLY A 588 2.65 5.42 3.06
C GLY A 588 3.42 6.38 2.15
N GLY A 589 4.74 6.41 2.31
CA GLY A 589 5.69 6.99 1.36
C GLY A 589 6.44 5.90 0.62
N GLU A 590 7.43 6.28 -0.19
CA GLU A 590 8.35 5.30 -0.81
C GLU A 590 9.16 4.55 0.25
N GLY A 591 9.69 5.30 1.21
CA GLY A 591 10.44 4.77 2.34
C GLY A 591 10.24 5.57 3.61
N SER A 592 10.62 4.99 4.74
CA SER A 592 10.58 5.64 6.05
C SER A 592 11.90 5.48 6.79
N ARG A 593 12.19 6.40 7.71
CA ARG A 593 13.42 6.40 8.52
C ARG A 593 13.12 6.01 9.95
N PHE A 594 14.06 5.37 10.63
CA PHE A 594 13.89 4.94 12.01
C PHE A 594 14.13 6.07 13.02
N PHE A 595 15.15 6.90 12.78
CA PHE A 595 15.65 7.87 13.78
C PHE A 595 15.50 9.33 13.39
N HIS A 596 15.20 9.61 12.13
CA HIS A 596 15.01 10.98 11.67
C HIS A 596 13.64 11.52 12.11
N GLY A 597 13.60 12.20 13.26
CA GLY A 597 12.37 12.70 13.87
C GLY A 597 12.54 13.07 15.35
N ASP A 598 11.45 12.93 16.10
CA ASP A 598 11.42 13.15 17.56
C ASP A 598 10.52 12.10 18.25
N ARG A 599 10.27 12.27 19.55
CA ARG A 599 9.41 11.35 20.31
C ARG A 599 7.97 11.27 19.80
N HIS A 600 7.51 12.26 19.03
CA HIS A 600 6.14 12.36 18.55
C HIS A 600 5.98 11.75 17.16
N GLY A 601 7.05 11.65 16.39
CA GLY A 601 7.03 10.94 15.12
C GLY A 601 8.33 10.99 14.33
N ARG A 602 8.32 10.32 13.18
CA ARG A 602 9.49 10.18 12.29
C ARG A 602 9.16 10.48 10.83
N SER A 603 10.22 10.70 10.06
CA SER A 603 10.15 11.11 8.67
C SER A 603 9.94 9.95 7.70
N PHE A 604 9.23 10.25 6.62
CA PHE A 604 9.04 9.35 5.49
C PHE A 604 9.01 10.13 4.18
N TYR A 605 9.36 9.44 3.11
CA TYR A 605 9.76 10.05 1.86
C TYR A 605 8.60 10.17 0.87
N LEU A 606 8.32 11.41 0.48
CA LEU A 606 7.39 11.81 -0.58
C LEU A 606 6.02 11.09 -0.57
N PRO A 607 5.30 11.06 0.57
CA PRO A 607 3.94 10.55 0.60
C PRO A 607 2.96 11.47 -0.16
N PRO A 608 1.81 10.94 -0.62
CA PRO A 608 1.40 9.53 -0.57
C PRO A 608 2.04 8.70 -1.70
N ASN A 609 2.13 7.36 -1.56
CA ASN A 609 2.73 6.48 -2.58
C ASN A 609 1.81 5.31 -2.98
N SER A 610 1.51 5.18 -4.27
CA SER A 610 0.56 4.17 -4.78
C SER A 610 1.10 2.74 -4.76
N ALA A 611 2.41 2.55 -4.90
CA ALA A 611 3.04 1.23 -4.84
C ALA A 611 3.18 0.71 -3.40
N SER A 612 3.38 1.61 -2.44
CA SER A 612 3.25 1.28 -1.01
C SER A 612 1.85 0.78 -0.69
N ASN A 613 0.80 1.46 -1.19
CA ASN A 613 -0.57 0.97 -1.08
C ASN A 613 -0.75 -0.41 -1.73
N ALA A 614 -0.21 -0.58 -2.93
CA ALA A 614 -0.28 -1.84 -3.68
C ALA A 614 0.35 -3.02 -2.92
N THR A 615 1.44 -2.78 -2.21
CA THR A 615 2.17 -3.80 -1.46
C THR A 615 1.32 -4.41 -0.37
N PHE A 616 0.65 -3.56 0.43
CA PHE A 616 -0.25 -4.03 1.48
C PHE A 616 -1.51 -4.70 0.88
N LEU A 617 -2.15 -4.05 -0.09
CA LEU A 617 -3.38 -4.56 -0.73
C LEU A 617 -3.14 -5.95 -1.37
N THR A 618 -2.08 -6.08 -2.15
CA THR A 618 -1.75 -7.35 -2.82
C THR A 618 -1.36 -8.42 -1.81
N THR A 619 -0.59 -8.07 -0.76
CA THR A 619 -0.29 -9.03 0.31
C THR A 619 -1.56 -9.50 1.01
N LEU A 620 -2.48 -8.60 1.39
CA LEU A 620 -3.78 -8.95 1.97
C LEU A 620 -4.58 -9.90 1.07
N ARG A 621 -4.65 -9.56 -0.23
CA ARG A 621 -5.29 -10.43 -1.23
C ARG A 621 -4.68 -11.83 -1.20
N TYR A 622 -3.35 -11.95 -1.18
CA TYR A 622 -2.64 -13.23 -1.17
C TYR A 622 -2.58 -13.93 0.19
N LEU A 623 -2.98 -13.29 1.29
CA LEU A 623 -3.27 -14.02 2.54
C LEU A 623 -4.56 -14.84 2.42
N LEU A 624 -5.54 -14.32 1.67
CA LEU A 624 -6.89 -14.85 1.56
C LEU A 624 -7.12 -15.71 0.32
N ILE A 625 -6.57 -15.30 -0.82
CA ILE A 625 -6.78 -15.92 -2.13
C ILE A 625 -5.45 -15.87 -2.87
N GLN A 626 -4.95 -17.01 -3.32
CA GLN A 626 -3.71 -17.10 -4.08
C GLN A 626 -3.96 -17.89 -5.36
N ASP A 627 -3.79 -17.22 -6.49
CA ASP A 627 -3.89 -17.77 -7.83
C ASP A 627 -2.49 -17.81 -8.44
N TRP A 628 -1.88 -18.99 -8.36
CA TRP A 628 -0.48 -19.24 -8.70
C TRP A 628 -0.34 -19.99 -10.03
N ASP A 629 0.77 -19.70 -10.69
CA ASP A 629 1.44 -20.55 -11.68
C ASP A 629 2.52 -21.35 -10.93
N LEU A 630 2.23 -22.60 -10.55
CA LEU A 630 3.16 -23.46 -9.80
C LEU A 630 3.92 -24.46 -10.66
N ASP A 631 3.56 -24.62 -11.93
CA ASP A 631 4.37 -25.34 -12.94
C ASP A 631 5.36 -24.42 -13.68
N PHE A 632 5.24 -23.11 -13.43
CA PHE A 632 6.11 -22.03 -13.92
C PHE A 632 6.09 -21.88 -15.44
N ASP A 633 4.98 -22.23 -16.08
CA ASP A 633 4.80 -22.24 -17.54
C ASP A 633 4.14 -20.96 -18.10
N GLY A 634 3.78 -20.02 -17.23
CA GLY A 634 3.09 -18.76 -17.55
C GLY A 634 1.57 -18.82 -17.41
N ARG A 635 0.98 -19.98 -17.04
CA ARG A 635 -0.46 -20.17 -16.84
C ARG A 635 -0.79 -20.43 -15.37
N PRO A 636 -1.67 -19.63 -14.75
CA PRO A 636 -2.18 -19.96 -13.42
C PRO A 636 -2.90 -21.32 -13.42
N ASP A 637 -2.48 -22.20 -12.51
CA ASP A 637 -2.94 -23.59 -12.42
C ASP A 637 -3.49 -23.95 -11.03
N THR A 638 -3.10 -23.20 -10.00
CA THR A 638 -3.39 -23.50 -8.61
C THR A 638 -4.12 -22.32 -7.94
N LEU A 639 -5.22 -22.61 -7.26
CA LEU A 639 -5.97 -21.68 -6.43
C LEU A 639 -5.90 -22.13 -4.96
N ARG A 640 -5.20 -21.39 -4.10
CA ARG A 640 -5.17 -21.61 -2.65
C ARG A 640 -6.01 -20.56 -1.94
N LEU A 641 -6.83 -20.98 -0.98
CA LEU A 641 -7.73 -20.12 -0.23
C LEU A 641 -7.37 -20.17 1.26
N LEU A 642 -7.38 -18.98 1.87
CA LEU A 642 -7.16 -18.73 3.29
C LEU A 642 -5.79 -19.24 3.77
N ASP A 643 -4.86 -19.49 2.84
CA ASP A 643 -3.65 -20.26 3.11
C ASP A 643 -2.73 -19.60 4.12
N ALA A 644 -2.76 -18.26 4.21
CA ALA A 644 -1.89 -17.48 5.10
C ALA A 644 -2.66 -16.51 6.01
N ILE A 645 -3.95 -16.74 6.28
CA ILE A 645 -4.65 -15.90 7.27
C ILE A 645 -4.03 -16.08 8.66
N PRO A 646 -3.98 -15.03 9.49
CA PRO A 646 -3.46 -15.14 10.85
C PRO A 646 -4.45 -15.88 11.75
N PRO A 647 -3.99 -16.71 12.71
CA PRO A 647 -4.85 -17.46 13.63
C PRO A 647 -5.91 -16.59 14.33
N ARG A 648 -5.55 -15.35 14.71
CA ARG A 648 -6.43 -14.40 15.41
C ARG A 648 -7.71 -14.01 14.64
N TRP A 649 -7.77 -14.25 13.33
CA TRP A 649 -8.99 -14.04 12.54
C TRP A 649 -10.01 -15.17 12.72
N LEU A 650 -9.59 -16.30 13.28
CA LEU A 650 -10.43 -17.44 13.60
C LEU A 650 -10.78 -17.51 15.09
N ALA A 651 -10.58 -16.45 15.88
CA ALA A 651 -11.06 -16.44 17.27
C ALA A 651 -12.58 -16.68 17.33
N ASP A 652 -13.07 -17.22 18.45
CA ASP A 652 -14.47 -17.62 18.59
C ASP A 652 -15.45 -16.48 18.24
N GLY A 653 -16.47 -16.79 17.43
CA GLY A 653 -17.48 -15.82 16.98
C GLY A 653 -17.03 -14.90 15.85
N LYS A 654 -15.76 -14.91 15.43
CA LYS A 654 -15.29 -14.13 14.28
C LYS A 654 -15.73 -14.75 12.95
N ALA A 655 -15.90 -13.88 11.96
CA ALA A 655 -16.19 -14.27 10.59
C ALA A 655 -15.29 -13.52 9.61
N ILE A 656 -14.96 -14.18 8.51
CA ILE A 656 -14.34 -13.59 7.33
C ILE A 656 -15.34 -13.72 6.19
N SER A 657 -15.53 -12.67 5.39
CA SER A 657 -16.34 -12.75 4.18
C SER A 657 -15.61 -12.06 3.03
N VAL A 658 -15.47 -12.76 1.92
CA VAL A 658 -14.96 -12.22 0.65
C VAL A 658 -16.01 -12.51 -0.41
N GLN A 659 -16.45 -11.48 -1.13
CA GLN A 659 -17.45 -11.61 -2.19
C GLN A 659 -16.94 -10.99 -3.48
N ARG A 660 -17.15 -11.71 -4.58
CA ARG A 660 -16.82 -11.27 -5.95
C ARG A 660 -15.36 -10.83 -6.09
N ALA A 661 -14.41 -11.55 -5.50
CA ALA A 661 -13.00 -11.26 -5.68
C ALA A 661 -12.51 -11.80 -7.02
N PRO A 662 -11.96 -10.97 -7.93
CA PRO A 662 -11.37 -11.45 -9.17
C PRO A 662 -10.22 -12.42 -8.90
N SER A 663 -10.08 -13.41 -9.75
CA SER A 663 -8.93 -14.32 -9.79
C SER A 663 -8.65 -14.76 -11.23
N ALA A 664 -7.49 -15.38 -11.48
CA ALA A 664 -7.17 -15.99 -12.77
C ALA A 664 -8.20 -17.01 -13.29
N PHE A 665 -9.05 -17.50 -12.38
CA PHE A 665 -10.07 -18.51 -12.62
C PHE A 665 -11.49 -17.91 -12.71
N GLY A 666 -11.67 -16.63 -12.41
CA GLY A 666 -12.98 -15.96 -12.33
C GLY A 666 -13.27 -15.45 -10.91
N GLU A 667 -14.44 -14.86 -10.71
CA GLU A 667 -14.83 -14.35 -9.40
C GLU A 667 -15.00 -15.46 -8.38
N ILE A 668 -14.43 -15.28 -7.19
CA ILE A 668 -14.58 -16.20 -6.07
C ILE A 668 -15.29 -15.51 -4.90
N SER A 669 -16.10 -16.26 -4.15
CA SER A 669 -16.63 -15.82 -2.87
C SER A 669 -16.41 -16.88 -1.80
N VAL A 670 -15.93 -16.48 -0.63
CA VAL A 670 -15.68 -17.36 0.51
C VAL A 670 -16.18 -16.71 1.79
N ARG A 671 -16.87 -17.47 2.62
CA ARG A 671 -17.27 -17.07 3.98
C ARG A 671 -16.71 -18.06 4.98
N VAL A 672 -16.10 -17.57 6.05
CA VAL A 672 -15.55 -18.36 7.15
C VAL A 672 -16.25 -17.94 8.42
N GLU A 673 -16.72 -18.89 9.22
CA GLU A 673 -17.37 -18.63 10.49
C GLU A 673 -16.75 -19.50 11.58
N SER A 674 -16.19 -18.87 12.61
CA SER A 674 -15.58 -19.55 13.75
C SER A 674 -16.61 -19.79 14.85
N ARG A 675 -16.91 -21.06 15.14
CA ARG A 675 -17.96 -21.52 16.06
C ARG A 675 -17.36 -22.44 17.13
N LEU A 676 -16.24 -22.02 17.73
CA LEU A 676 -15.37 -22.84 18.57
C LEU A 676 -16.02 -23.23 19.90
N SER A 677 -16.75 -22.31 20.52
CA SER A 677 -17.42 -22.56 21.81
C SER A 677 -18.72 -23.35 21.64
N ARG A 678 -19.49 -23.05 20.59
CA ARG A 678 -20.82 -23.63 20.33
C ARG A 678 -20.75 -25.02 19.71
N ASP A 679 -20.01 -25.13 18.61
CA ASP A 679 -20.09 -26.28 17.70
C ASP A 679 -18.75 -27.01 17.54
N ARG A 680 -17.67 -26.51 18.17
CA ARG A 680 -16.31 -27.07 18.04
C ARG A 680 -15.86 -27.16 16.57
N GLU A 681 -16.19 -26.15 15.76
CA GLU A 681 -15.82 -26.11 14.35
C GLU A 681 -15.53 -24.70 13.83
N VAL A 682 -14.83 -24.65 12.70
CA VAL A 682 -14.79 -23.51 11.78
C VAL A 682 -15.44 -23.94 10.46
N VAL A 683 -16.40 -23.16 9.97
CA VAL A 683 -17.16 -23.48 8.76
C VAL A 683 -16.72 -22.57 7.62
N VAL A 684 -16.34 -23.16 6.49
CA VAL A 684 -16.00 -22.44 5.26
C VAL A 684 -17.08 -22.72 4.21
N THR A 685 -17.77 -21.68 3.75
CA THR A 685 -18.68 -21.73 2.60
C THR A 685 -17.97 -21.13 1.40
N LEU A 686 -17.80 -21.92 0.35
CA LEU A 686 -17.07 -21.55 -0.85
C LEU A 686 -18.00 -21.57 -2.06
N LYS A 687 -18.11 -20.43 -2.74
CA LYS A 687 -18.60 -20.36 -4.11
C LYS A 687 -17.40 -20.38 -5.06
N PRO A 688 -17.18 -21.49 -5.79
CA PRO A 688 -16.00 -21.63 -6.64
C PRO A 688 -16.03 -20.64 -7.82
N PRO A 689 -14.87 -20.33 -8.41
CA PRO A 689 -14.81 -19.52 -9.62
C PRO A 689 -15.43 -20.24 -10.82
N SER A 690 -15.78 -19.47 -11.86
CA SER A 690 -16.44 -20.00 -13.06
C SER A 690 -15.57 -20.94 -13.89
N ARG A 691 -14.25 -20.86 -13.78
CA ARG A 691 -13.31 -21.79 -14.40
C ARG A 691 -12.61 -22.60 -13.32
N SER A 692 -12.44 -23.90 -13.55
CA SER A 692 -11.74 -24.77 -12.61
C SER A 692 -10.23 -24.54 -12.64
N ALA A 693 -9.62 -24.44 -11.46
CA ALA A 693 -8.18 -24.59 -11.30
C ALA A 693 -7.79 -26.08 -11.39
N LYS A 694 -6.54 -26.39 -11.80
CA LYS A 694 -6.02 -27.76 -11.73
C LYS A 694 -5.97 -28.24 -10.28
N LYS A 695 -5.62 -27.33 -9.37
CA LYS A 695 -5.62 -27.56 -7.92
C LYS A 695 -6.40 -26.46 -7.22
N LEU A 696 -7.44 -26.82 -6.48
CA LEU A 696 -8.15 -25.94 -5.56
C LEU A 696 -7.88 -26.40 -4.13
N GLN A 697 -7.25 -25.55 -3.33
CA GLN A 697 -6.84 -25.88 -1.97
C GLN A 697 -7.42 -24.89 -0.96
N VAL A 698 -7.88 -25.39 0.19
CA VAL A 698 -8.29 -24.58 1.34
C VAL A 698 -7.41 -24.95 2.53
N ARG A 699 -6.90 -23.95 3.24
CA ARG A 699 -6.18 -24.17 4.51
C ARG A 699 -6.66 -23.17 5.54
N LEU A 700 -6.77 -23.62 6.78
CA LEU A 700 -6.92 -22.75 7.94
C LEU A 700 -5.74 -22.99 8.89
N PRO A 701 -5.19 -21.95 9.52
CA PRO A 701 -4.38 -22.17 10.73
C PRO A 701 -5.26 -22.73 11.84
N ASP A 702 -4.62 -23.30 12.85
CA ASP A 702 -5.30 -23.62 14.11
C ASP A 702 -5.91 -22.36 14.73
N PRO A 703 -7.20 -22.36 15.12
CA PRO A 703 -7.78 -21.24 15.83
C PRO A 703 -7.15 -21.03 17.21
N PRO A 704 -7.16 -19.79 17.78
CA PRO A 704 -6.54 -19.51 19.07
C PRO A 704 -7.11 -20.39 20.19
N GLY A 705 -6.25 -21.18 20.85
CA GLY A 705 -6.63 -22.11 21.92
C GLY A 705 -7.21 -23.45 21.43
N TYR A 706 -7.24 -23.70 20.11
CA TYR A 706 -7.78 -24.91 19.50
C TYR A 706 -6.82 -25.55 18.51
N ARG A 707 -7.03 -26.83 18.20
CA ARG A 707 -6.34 -27.59 17.15
C ARG A 707 -7.35 -28.17 16.18
N ILE A 708 -7.10 -28.06 14.88
CA ILE A 708 -7.93 -28.71 13.85
C ILE A 708 -7.61 -30.21 13.84
N ILE A 709 -8.63 -31.04 14.06
CA ILE A 709 -8.51 -32.50 14.14
C ILE A 709 -9.15 -33.24 12.96
N LYS A 710 -10.12 -32.63 12.29
CA LYS A 710 -10.88 -33.28 11.22
C LYS A 710 -11.41 -32.25 10.24
N VAL A 711 -11.42 -32.60 8.95
CA VAL A 711 -12.05 -31.78 7.90
C VAL A 711 -13.03 -32.61 7.10
N THR A 712 -14.25 -32.11 6.89
CA THR A 712 -15.29 -32.80 6.12
C THR A 712 -15.95 -31.88 5.09
N ARG A 713 -16.42 -32.48 4.00
CA ARG A 713 -17.28 -31.86 2.99
C ARG A 713 -18.51 -32.76 2.80
N GLY A 714 -19.67 -32.33 3.29
CA GLY A 714 -20.77 -33.25 3.57
C GLY A 714 -20.31 -34.34 4.55
N ASP A 715 -20.59 -35.60 4.24
CA ASP A 715 -20.14 -36.74 5.04
C ASP A 715 -18.72 -37.25 4.68
N MET A 716 -18.12 -36.71 3.61
CA MET A 716 -16.81 -37.15 3.14
C MET A 716 -15.68 -36.50 3.94
N LEU A 717 -14.82 -37.33 4.52
CA LEU A 717 -13.54 -36.91 5.10
C LEU A 717 -12.65 -36.31 4.01
N GLN A 718 -12.03 -35.17 4.30
CA GLN A 718 -11.07 -34.54 3.43
C GLN A 718 -9.67 -34.62 4.06
N PRO A 719 -8.70 -35.34 3.45
CA PRO A 719 -7.36 -35.44 4.00
C PRO A 719 -6.64 -34.08 3.94
N ARG A 720 -5.80 -33.83 4.95
CA ARG A 720 -4.90 -32.68 4.99
C ARG A 720 -3.51 -33.12 4.54
N ASP A 721 -2.86 -32.32 3.71
CA ASP A 721 -1.43 -32.47 3.43
C ASP A 721 -0.57 -32.07 4.65
N GLU A 722 0.75 -32.23 4.55
CA GLU A 722 1.70 -31.93 5.63
C GLU A 722 1.65 -30.44 6.04
N GLU A 723 1.34 -29.55 5.11
CA GLU A 723 1.16 -28.12 5.34
C GLU A 723 -0.24 -27.75 5.84
N GLY A 724 -1.11 -28.75 6.00
CA GLY A 724 -2.46 -28.63 6.53
C GLY A 724 -3.52 -28.18 5.51
N ARG A 725 -3.21 -28.17 4.22
CA ARG A 725 -4.14 -27.84 3.14
C ARG A 725 -5.02 -29.02 2.79
N VAL A 726 -6.21 -28.71 2.30
CA VAL A 726 -7.20 -29.66 1.85
C VAL A 726 -7.50 -29.40 0.38
N GLU A 727 -7.31 -30.41 -0.47
CA GLU A 727 -7.65 -30.32 -1.88
C GLU A 727 -9.15 -30.53 -2.09
N ILE A 728 -9.82 -29.56 -2.72
CA ILE A 728 -11.27 -29.60 -2.97
C ILE A 728 -11.51 -29.99 -4.42
N ARG A 729 -11.72 -31.29 -4.64
CA ARG A 729 -11.97 -31.87 -5.97
C ARG A 729 -13.41 -31.68 -6.42
N ASP A 730 -13.64 -31.49 -7.72
CA ASP A 730 -14.97 -31.41 -8.34
C ASP A 730 -15.88 -30.31 -7.75
N CYS A 731 -15.30 -29.17 -7.35
CA CYS A 731 -16.04 -28.03 -6.80
C CYS A 731 -16.66 -27.17 -7.92
N THR A 732 -17.85 -27.54 -8.38
CA THR A 732 -18.57 -26.82 -9.47
C THR A 732 -19.73 -25.96 -8.96
N ALA A 733 -20.13 -26.15 -7.70
CA ALA A 733 -21.21 -25.43 -7.05
C ALA A 733 -20.80 -24.99 -5.65
N GLU A 734 -21.64 -24.15 -5.02
CA GLU A 734 -21.43 -23.73 -3.64
C GLU A 734 -21.27 -24.93 -2.72
N THR A 735 -20.23 -24.90 -1.89
CA THR A 735 -19.78 -26.04 -1.10
C THR A 735 -19.45 -25.59 0.31
N VAL A 736 -19.83 -26.41 1.30
CA VAL A 736 -19.49 -26.20 2.71
C VAL A 736 -18.41 -27.19 3.15
N ILE A 737 -17.34 -26.66 3.75
CA ILE A 737 -16.22 -27.40 4.32
C ILE A 737 -16.19 -27.12 5.82
N ARG A 738 -16.19 -28.16 6.64
CA ARG A 738 -16.20 -28.05 8.10
C ARG A 738 -14.86 -28.50 8.66
N PHE A 739 -14.25 -27.65 9.48
CA PHE A 739 -13.00 -27.94 10.19
C PHE A 739 -13.35 -28.15 11.67
N SER A 740 -13.47 -29.41 12.11
CA SER A 740 -13.70 -29.72 13.52
C SER A 740 -12.43 -29.51 14.33
N VAL A 741 -12.60 -28.98 15.54
CA VAL A 741 -11.50 -28.61 16.42
C VAL A 741 -11.63 -29.19 17.82
N GLU A 742 -10.50 -29.38 18.48
CA GLU A 742 -10.41 -29.67 19.92
C GLU A 742 -9.69 -28.54 20.66
N ARG A 743 -9.92 -28.40 21.97
CA ARG A 743 -9.14 -27.45 22.77
C ARG A 743 -7.71 -27.96 22.92
N LYS A 744 -6.74 -27.07 22.78
CA LYS A 744 -5.34 -27.37 23.16
C LYS A 744 -5.30 -27.60 24.68
N GLN A 745 -4.61 -28.67 25.08
CA GLN A 745 -4.43 -29.04 26.50
C GLN A 745 -3.55 -28.03 27.23
#